data_AF-A0A286URY7-F1
#
_entry.id   AF-A0A286URY7-F1
#
_cell.length_a   1.000
_cell.length_b   1.000
_cell.length_c   1.000
_cell.angle_alpha   90.00
_cell.angle_beta   90.00
_cell.angle_gamma   90.00
#
_symmetry.space_group_name_H-M   'P 1'
#
loop_
_entity.id
_entity.type
_entity.pdbx_description
1 polymer ?
#
loop_
_entity_poly.entity_id
_entity_poly.type
_entity_poly.pdbx_seq_one_letter_code
_entity_poly.pdbx_strand_id
1 'polypeptide(L)'
;MLMLVHPPPDWGLTFTTLIPTTITTSSIVLASDTSGSLGVSVSQPVCIGNGLDVSAVGLLSTLVLSSVVGILIWLLFAILRPRFRQIYSVREWFPPQTVRPEPLSNSFWAFIFPHVPFVPSVPDENDVMKARTDNELPVDGQFSQRVLWVCFLVVLGWSFLGLAGLLPLYLVNTPCLAQSIPQARFGGIYSVLQDLSLLRLLQLLEDENITTSSKILARAVVNGNDVTSNIRTRIIILTVFTIVLGMLPALRKIFKEFNRLVNYRHVWLEIRCEGLEMGWLSAEKAPGFLGMGEKRIKDFIVKTGLSATLDKNSGIGSSGVRQRAQSHRAQERIEKTRDDEEKAALEIDVRSLFTVGDTGRLPALIAERDHILGQLEMAEARYIASFKLATPDPSVADLGPSSDGGNSLKRRISRPKALAGYQHHVRSRRGRRTNATSSTAPTSYVAPSQYYKLGNVRGISDGRIYSQDSLDEGPSFGDSVRSRIVGSRFQEVNHDDHGEALPIGSRVNTISSVNYKDRRGGSSNTRDDSFGTYGGQHHVADPSSGNEADTDTYPLTKTMDRDTSRRESGKGSATDDFPSAILVDSIMNYNSSPKRMDSGIGDYELIDNEEQNDLTPSRSGMANMREEREVPLHLRLQPQGGFVRPLSGLGNEELGSIYSDIGEWRTQLKQINNEISEAQNECYNDIADGRETVRGWLMTGRGLRFLPGIELIEGRTKDDILWDELQRQGNAKKKIRFWLLVILVTFLLAAGLLGVAGLAVASAPEVAHYLPFFQPLFRDGELIGPGIVYTLIPVLIATLFFFISINTIQYASHYSGNISAIKAQLSTYKATFFLLTVVGMMWFTAAGAVVFAMGAIATSSERSSTVASGSVYMSVFFLALIINAAIIAPGLLLLQPLRLKSVLWNVYHAITPRQRFRALYPKPYDPTYATACCILAVILASTFSLIFPLIGPAVVLLLLLTLVAHRFLVGYVYGRTESQTGGLLQIWLLKRFATVVSLQPILLGLILLSRRLFIEGGISTGVGVVSILAIEIYAHYKMKQPGKNSLSSATLRALDIFEEQTMEKNTTTAKDIDGSSLGTSAMRMRSRGSMASVLDMMSLTLAVMPSSHSRGAVPIETESLDDLTATERAARTHPDAPPHLPALPFGDHADEMAGILYAPELLAPPPIIWLPNDSAGIAKSEAYDLQRYHGLKATIDVRSQDDASSKRSPRQRGGS
;
A
#
# COMPACT_ATOMS: atom_id res chain seq x y z
N MET A 1 18.51 7.78 -16.94
CA MET A 1 18.94 7.77 -18.35
C MET A 1 18.03 8.74 -19.11
N LEU A 2 18.55 9.92 -19.48
CA LEU A 2 17.79 10.97 -20.16
C LEU A 2 18.19 10.98 -21.64
N MET A 3 17.24 10.73 -22.53
CA MET A 3 17.40 11.10 -23.94
C MET A 3 16.94 12.54 -24.11
N LEU A 4 17.86 13.40 -24.54
CA LEU A 4 17.55 14.75 -25.01
C LEU A 4 16.84 14.65 -26.35
N VAL A 5 15.64 15.22 -26.43
CA VAL A 5 14.93 15.45 -27.69
C VAL A 5 15.00 16.95 -27.96
N HIS A 6 15.55 17.34 -29.11
CA HIS A 6 15.62 18.75 -29.51
C HIS A 6 14.19 19.31 -29.72
N PRO A 7 13.85 20.47 -29.12
CA PRO A 7 12.72 21.26 -29.58
C PRO A 7 13.07 22.01 -30.87
N PRO A 8 12.10 22.32 -31.74
CA PRO A 8 12.28 23.30 -32.82
C PRO A 8 12.38 24.73 -32.27
N PRO A 9 12.93 25.68 -33.05
CA PRO A 9 13.01 27.09 -32.65
C PRO A 9 11.65 27.83 -32.79
N ASP A 10 11.69 29.13 -32.46
CA ASP A 10 10.74 30.17 -32.89
C ASP A 10 9.30 30.15 -32.32
N TRP A 11 9.18 30.24 -30.99
CA TRP A 11 8.01 30.85 -30.32
C TRP A 11 8.46 31.87 -29.25
N GLY A 12 8.88 33.05 -29.69
CA GLY A 12 9.29 34.15 -28.81
C GLY A 12 8.11 34.85 -28.14
N LEU A 13 7.85 34.55 -26.86
CA LEU A 13 6.88 35.27 -26.02
C LEU A 13 7.61 36.08 -24.93
N THR A 14 7.82 37.37 -25.18
CA THR A 14 8.48 38.32 -24.29
C THR A 14 7.59 38.73 -23.10
N PHE A 15 7.66 37.97 -22.01
CA PHE A 15 7.12 38.39 -20.71
C PHE A 15 8.06 39.36 -19.99
N THR A 16 7.90 40.67 -20.25
CA THR A 16 8.63 41.75 -19.59
C THR A 16 8.11 42.02 -18.16
N THR A 17 8.47 41.16 -17.21
CA THR A 17 8.27 41.43 -15.77
C THR A 17 9.39 42.32 -15.22
N LEU A 18 9.22 43.64 -15.33
CA LEU A 18 10.13 44.64 -14.76
C LEU A 18 10.02 44.69 -13.23
N ILE A 19 10.91 43.97 -12.55
CA ILE A 19 11.26 44.24 -11.15
C ILE A 19 12.60 44.99 -11.15
N PRO A 20 12.67 46.25 -10.70
CA PRO A 20 13.91 47.01 -10.68
C PRO A 20 14.80 46.57 -9.52
N THR A 21 15.53 45.47 -9.69
CA THR A 21 16.67 45.14 -8.83
C THR A 21 17.82 46.09 -9.19
N THR A 22 17.95 47.20 -8.47
CA THR A 22 19.04 48.17 -8.63
C THR A 22 20.35 47.55 -8.15
N ILE A 23 21.00 46.77 -9.01
CA ILE A 23 22.34 46.24 -8.77
C ILE A 23 23.33 47.39 -8.93
N THR A 24 23.71 48.02 -7.81
CA THR A 24 24.82 48.97 -7.77
C THR A 24 26.14 48.23 -7.98
N THR A 25 26.53 48.04 -9.22
CA THR A 25 27.87 47.58 -9.59
C THR A 25 28.88 48.66 -9.19
N SER A 26 29.56 48.47 -8.06
CA SER A 26 30.66 49.32 -7.63
C SER A 26 31.80 49.22 -8.65
N SER A 27 31.99 50.29 -9.43
CA SER A 27 33.07 50.35 -10.42
C SER A 27 34.43 50.28 -9.71
N ILE A 28 35.16 49.19 -9.94
CA ILE A 28 36.51 49.00 -9.40
C ILE A 28 37.42 50.11 -9.95
N VAL A 29 38.03 50.88 -9.05
CA VAL A 29 39.02 51.88 -9.42
C VAL A 29 40.29 51.15 -9.89
N LEU A 30 40.55 51.19 -11.19
CA LEU A 30 41.74 50.65 -11.81
C LEU A 30 42.97 51.48 -11.41
N ALA A 31 43.62 51.10 -10.32
CA ALA A 31 44.99 51.51 -10.05
C ALA A 31 45.91 50.88 -11.10
N SER A 32 46.51 51.70 -11.95
CA SER A 32 47.44 51.27 -13.00
C SER A 32 48.83 51.08 -12.43
N ASP A 33 49.23 49.83 -12.16
CA ASP A 33 50.62 49.48 -11.86
C ASP A 33 51.15 48.42 -12.83
N THR A 34 52.32 48.68 -13.41
CA THR A 34 52.87 47.90 -14.52
C THR A 34 54.02 47.00 -14.09
N SER A 35 53.76 45.70 -13.93
CA SER A 35 54.75 44.66 -14.26
C SER A 35 54.10 43.28 -14.35
N GLY A 36 54.56 42.47 -15.32
CA GLY A 36 53.89 41.22 -15.69
C GLY A 36 54.18 40.08 -14.72
N SER A 37 53.24 39.78 -13.82
CA SER A 37 53.00 38.42 -13.36
C SER A 37 51.63 37.96 -13.88
N LEU A 38 51.50 36.66 -14.19
CA LEU A 38 50.19 36.02 -14.40
C LEU A 38 49.55 35.76 -13.03
N GLY A 39 49.32 36.85 -12.29
CA GLY A 39 48.62 36.84 -11.02
C GLY A 39 47.17 36.44 -11.25
N VAL A 40 46.84 35.21 -10.88
CA VAL A 40 45.44 34.79 -10.70
C VAL A 40 44.78 35.84 -9.82
N SER A 41 43.64 36.38 -10.26
CA SER A 41 42.88 37.40 -9.54
C SER A 41 42.25 36.78 -8.28
N VAL A 42 43.06 36.60 -7.24
CA VAL A 42 42.65 36.07 -5.94
C VAL A 42 41.48 36.91 -5.44
N SER A 43 40.30 36.29 -5.42
CA SER A 43 39.09 36.94 -4.93
C SER A 43 39.34 37.39 -3.49
N GLN A 44 39.13 38.68 -3.21
CA GLN A 44 39.30 39.17 -1.84
C GLN A 44 38.18 38.60 -0.96
N PRO A 45 38.48 38.20 0.29
CA PRO A 45 37.49 37.58 1.15
C PRO A 45 36.44 38.63 1.58
N VAL A 46 35.18 38.36 1.25
CA VAL A 46 34.10 39.34 1.38
C VAL A 46 33.43 39.20 2.75
N CYS A 47 33.26 40.31 3.48
CA CYS A 47 32.44 40.37 4.69
C CYS A 47 30.96 40.57 4.35
N ILE A 48 30.06 40.09 5.22
CA ILE A 48 28.62 40.36 5.07
C ILE A 48 28.35 41.88 4.97
N GLY A 49 27.59 42.28 3.95
CA GLY A 49 27.33 43.69 3.60
C GLY A 49 28.27 44.28 2.55
N ASN A 50 29.46 43.73 2.33
CA ASN A 50 30.44 44.25 1.37
C ASN A 50 30.33 43.62 -0.03
N GLY A 51 29.47 42.61 -0.23
CA GLY A 51 29.25 41.94 -1.50
C GLY A 51 28.69 40.52 -1.35
N LEU A 52 28.81 39.72 -2.42
CA LEU A 52 28.50 38.28 -2.42
C LEU A 52 29.75 37.51 -2.88
N ASP A 53 30.08 36.41 -2.19
CA ASP A 53 31.13 35.49 -2.62
C ASP A 53 30.61 34.44 -3.62
N VAL A 54 31.53 33.72 -4.27
CA VAL A 54 31.22 32.69 -5.29
C VAL A 54 30.27 31.60 -4.78
N SER A 55 30.33 31.21 -3.50
CA SER A 55 29.41 30.22 -2.93
C SER A 55 28.02 30.80 -2.62
N ALA A 56 27.94 32.07 -2.20
CA ALA A 56 26.66 32.77 -2.05
C ALA A 56 25.97 33.03 -3.42
N VAL A 57 26.74 33.42 -4.44
CA VAL A 57 26.25 33.53 -5.83
C VAL A 57 25.79 32.15 -6.33
N GLY A 58 26.61 31.10 -6.15
CA GLY A 58 26.24 29.73 -6.49
C GLY A 58 24.94 29.28 -5.84
N LEU A 59 24.79 29.47 -4.53
CA LEU A 59 23.56 29.11 -3.81
C LEU A 59 22.34 29.93 -4.26
N LEU A 60 22.50 31.22 -4.56
CA LEU A 60 21.43 32.04 -5.14
C LEU A 60 21.04 31.51 -6.53
N SER A 61 22.01 31.15 -7.37
CA SER A 61 21.77 30.52 -8.68
C SER A 61 21.07 29.16 -8.55
N THR A 62 21.43 28.31 -7.59
CA THR A 62 20.71 27.04 -7.37
C THR A 62 19.28 27.26 -6.86
N LEU A 63 19.06 28.26 -6.01
CA LEU A 63 17.72 28.64 -5.54
C LEU A 63 16.85 29.13 -6.70
N VAL A 64 17.36 30.04 -7.54
CA VAL A 64 16.62 30.56 -8.71
C VAL A 64 16.34 29.46 -9.72
N LEU A 65 17.34 28.66 -10.09
CA LEU A 65 17.18 27.55 -11.04
C LEU A 65 16.18 26.50 -10.52
N SER A 66 16.31 26.10 -9.25
CA SER A 66 15.38 25.15 -8.62
C SER A 66 13.96 25.74 -8.56
N SER A 67 13.82 27.04 -8.25
CA SER A 67 12.53 27.75 -8.25
C SER A 67 11.85 27.70 -9.61
N VAL A 68 12.56 28.02 -10.70
CA VAL A 68 12.01 27.96 -12.07
C VAL A 68 11.60 26.53 -12.42
N VAL A 69 12.45 25.54 -12.18
CA VAL A 69 12.15 24.12 -12.46
C VAL A 69 10.96 23.63 -11.63
N GLY A 70 10.88 23.97 -10.35
CA GLY A 70 9.76 23.63 -9.48
C GLY A 70 8.45 24.27 -9.91
N ILE A 71 8.45 25.58 -10.19
CA ILE A 71 7.26 26.29 -10.66
C ILE A 71 6.75 25.66 -11.96
N LEU A 72 7.63 25.30 -12.90
CA LEU A 72 7.25 24.58 -14.12
C LEU A 72 6.63 23.20 -13.81
N ILE A 73 7.19 22.43 -12.88
CA ILE A 73 6.64 21.12 -12.45
C ILE A 73 5.26 21.29 -11.79
N TRP A 74 5.08 22.28 -10.91
CA TRP A 74 3.82 22.56 -10.22
C TRP A 74 2.73 23.08 -11.18
N LEU A 75 3.07 23.95 -12.12
CA LEU A 75 2.16 24.42 -13.18
C LEU A 75 1.77 23.26 -14.13
N LEU A 76 2.73 22.43 -14.52
CA LEU A 76 2.49 21.24 -15.34
C LEU A 76 1.52 20.28 -14.63
N PHE A 77 1.73 20.01 -13.35
CA PHE A 77 0.78 19.25 -12.53
C PHE A 77 -0.61 19.90 -12.48
N ALA A 78 -0.70 21.22 -12.24
CA ALA A 78 -1.98 21.93 -12.18
C ALA A 78 -2.76 21.90 -13.51
N ILE A 79 -2.06 21.88 -14.66
CA ILE A 79 -2.65 21.72 -16.01
C ILE A 79 -3.06 20.26 -16.28
N LEU A 80 -2.28 19.29 -15.83
CA LEU A 80 -2.53 17.86 -16.06
C LEU A 80 -3.62 17.29 -15.14
N ARG A 81 -3.71 17.76 -13.89
CA ARG A 81 -4.71 17.31 -12.89
C ARG A 81 -6.15 17.25 -13.44
N PRO A 82 -6.75 18.34 -13.96
CA PRO A 82 -8.13 18.30 -14.46
C PRO A 82 -8.28 17.50 -15.76
N ARG A 83 -7.21 17.36 -16.56
CA ARG A 83 -7.22 16.57 -17.81
C ARG A 83 -7.16 15.07 -17.55
N PHE A 84 -6.50 14.65 -16.47
CA PHE A 84 -6.28 13.25 -16.10
C PHE A 84 -6.91 12.92 -14.75
N ARG A 85 -8.19 13.28 -14.59
CA ARG A 85 -9.04 12.93 -13.42
C ARG A 85 -8.95 11.44 -13.05
N GLN A 86 -8.86 10.57 -14.07
CA GLN A 86 -8.68 9.13 -13.94
C GLN A 86 -7.42 8.72 -13.13
N ILE A 87 -6.39 9.57 -13.07
CA ILE A 87 -5.13 9.34 -12.33
C ILE A 87 -5.05 10.18 -11.05
N TYR A 88 -5.51 11.43 -11.11
CA TYR A 88 -5.33 12.41 -10.03
C TYR A 88 -6.52 12.55 -9.08
N SER A 89 -7.61 11.79 -9.28
CA SER A 89 -8.72 11.74 -8.32
C SER A 89 -9.36 10.34 -8.23
N VAL A 90 -8.54 9.29 -8.25
CA VAL A 90 -8.98 7.88 -8.16
C VAL A 90 -10.00 7.64 -7.05
N ARG A 91 -9.81 8.26 -5.87
CA ARG A 91 -10.72 8.09 -4.74
C ARG A 91 -12.11 8.71 -4.92
N GLU A 92 -12.33 9.59 -5.91
CA GLU A 92 -13.66 10.14 -6.23
C GLU A 92 -14.57 9.12 -6.93
N TRP A 93 -14.03 8.05 -7.51
CA TRP A 93 -14.80 7.11 -8.35
C TRP A 93 -14.56 5.63 -8.06
N PHE A 94 -13.42 5.25 -7.48
CA PHE A 94 -13.05 3.85 -7.22
C PHE A 94 -13.67 3.26 -5.92
N PRO A 95 -13.66 3.94 -4.75
CA PRO A 95 -14.24 3.40 -3.51
C PRO A 95 -15.77 3.23 -3.58
N PRO A 96 -16.38 2.49 -2.63
CA PRO A 96 -17.83 2.48 -2.42
C PRO A 96 -18.38 3.90 -2.21
N GLN A 97 -19.61 4.16 -2.67
CA GLN A 97 -20.16 5.54 -2.72
C GLN A 97 -20.19 6.24 -1.35
N THR A 98 -20.41 5.48 -0.28
CA THR A 98 -20.42 5.93 1.13
C THR A 98 -19.07 6.41 1.66
N VAL A 99 -17.95 6.10 0.98
CA VAL A 99 -16.57 6.37 1.43
C VAL A 99 -15.82 7.33 0.50
N ARG A 100 -16.49 7.83 -0.55
CA ARG A 100 -15.90 8.79 -1.51
C ARG A 100 -15.74 10.17 -0.88
N PRO A 101 -14.58 10.85 -1.06
CA PRO A 101 -14.46 12.26 -0.72
C PRO A 101 -15.27 13.12 -1.70
N GLU A 102 -15.69 14.30 -1.25
CA GLU A 102 -16.33 15.29 -2.13
C GLU A 102 -15.41 15.64 -3.30
N PRO A 103 -15.93 15.71 -4.55
CA PRO A 103 -15.11 15.93 -5.73
C PRO A 103 -14.54 17.35 -5.73
N LEU A 104 -13.23 17.47 -5.95
CA LEU A 104 -12.58 18.78 -6.00
C LEU A 104 -13.07 19.60 -7.19
N SER A 105 -13.12 20.93 -7.01
CA SER A 105 -13.36 21.83 -8.15
C SER A 105 -12.24 21.74 -9.21
N ASN A 106 -12.60 22.03 -10.45
CA ASN A 106 -11.70 22.06 -11.61
C ASN A 106 -10.76 23.29 -11.61
N SER A 107 -10.74 24.11 -10.56
CA SER A 107 -9.81 25.23 -10.43
C SER A 107 -8.36 24.73 -10.33
N PHE A 108 -7.44 25.46 -10.98
CA PHE A 108 -6.00 25.18 -10.97
C PHE A 108 -5.44 24.99 -9.55
N TRP A 109 -5.92 25.78 -8.58
CA TRP A 109 -5.41 25.80 -7.21
C TRP A 109 -6.21 24.96 -6.20
N ALA A 110 -7.27 24.26 -6.62
CA ALA A 110 -8.15 23.51 -5.72
C ALA A 110 -7.41 22.45 -4.87
N PHE A 111 -6.32 21.89 -5.39
CA PHE A 111 -5.50 20.89 -4.70
C PHE A 111 -4.70 21.43 -3.50
N ILE A 112 -4.60 22.76 -3.32
CA ILE A 112 -3.99 23.37 -2.12
C ILE A 112 -4.96 23.32 -0.93
N PHE A 113 -6.27 23.36 -1.21
CA PHE A 113 -7.35 23.40 -0.22
C PHE A 113 -8.35 22.22 -0.38
N PRO A 114 -7.89 20.96 -0.37
CA PRO A 114 -8.78 19.80 -0.37
C PRO A 114 -9.61 19.74 0.93
N HIS A 115 -10.74 19.03 0.87
CA HIS A 115 -11.71 18.97 1.98
C HIS A 115 -11.15 18.22 3.22
N VAL A 116 -10.17 17.32 3.02
CA VAL A 116 -9.42 16.64 4.10
C VAL A 116 -8.69 17.67 4.98
N PRO A 117 -8.79 17.63 6.32
CA PRO A 117 -8.14 18.60 7.20
C PRO A 117 -6.60 18.55 7.14
N PHE A 118 -5.92 19.67 7.42
CA PHE A 118 -4.45 19.73 7.50
C PHE A 118 -3.88 18.91 8.68
N VAL A 119 -4.60 18.86 9.79
CA VAL A 119 -4.27 18.05 10.96
C VAL A 119 -5.44 17.09 11.21
N PRO A 120 -5.31 15.81 10.85
CA PRO A 120 -6.31 14.81 11.20
C PRO A 120 -6.52 14.76 12.71
N SER A 121 -7.78 14.88 13.12
CA SER A 121 -8.21 14.57 14.48
C SER A 121 -7.81 13.13 14.81
N VAL A 122 -7.37 12.94 16.05
CA VAL A 122 -7.29 11.63 16.68
C VAL A 122 -8.24 11.79 17.85
N PRO A 123 -9.37 11.06 17.88
CA PRO A 123 -10.32 11.18 18.97
C PRO A 123 -9.61 10.79 20.28
N ASP A 124 -9.80 11.61 21.32
CA ASP A 124 -9.30 11.26 22.65
C ASP A 124 -10.19 10.11 23.23
N GLU A 125 -9.68 9.36 24.20
CA GLU A 125 -10.17 8.05 24.66
C GLU A 125 -11.70 7.99 24.93
N ASN A 126 -12.23 9.04 25.58
CA ASN A 126 -13.64 9.20 25.93
C ASN A 126 -14.58 9.39 24.72
N ASP A 127 -14.05 9.83 23.58
CA ASP A 127 -14.83 10.07 22.36
C ASP A 127 -14.82 8.84 21.45
N VAL A 128 -13.72 8.07 21.42
CA VAL A 128 -13.68 6.82 20.64
C VAL A 128 -14.73 5.81 21.14
N MET A 129 -14.94 5.74 22.46
CA MET A 129 -15.97 4.87 23.06
C MET A 129 -17.41 5.28 22.69
N LYS A 130 -17.63 6.53 22.25
CA LYS A 130 -18.90 7.02 21.69
C LYS A 130 -18.96 6.79 20.18
N ALA A 131 -17.85 7.01 19.49
CA ALA A 131 -17.66 6.80 18.05
C ALA A 131 -17.54 5.29 17.70
N ARG A 132 -18.52 4.49 18.12
CA ARG A 132 -18.69 3.08 17.71
C ARG A 132 -19.02 2.92 16.22
N THR A 133 -19.24 4.01 15.49
CA THR A 133 -19.45 4.01 14.04
C THR A 133 -18.13 3.97 13.28
N ASP A 134 -17.89 2.83 12.61
CA ASP A 134 -16.68 2.48 11.84
C ASP A 134 -16.16 3.50 10.81
N ASN A 135 -16.92 4.54 10.46
CA ASN A 135 -16.55 5.49 9.41
C ASN A 135 -15.60 6.61 9.87
N GLU A 136 -15.41 6.82 11.17
CA GLU A 136 -14.69 7.99 11.69
C GLU A 136 -13.21 7.76 12.03
N LEU A 137 -12.76 6.50 12.13
CA LEU A 137 -11.41 6.18 12.60
C LEU A 137 -10.32 6.52 11.55
N PRO A 138 -9.31 7.34 11.90
CA PRO A 138 -8.29 7.80 10.96
C PRO A 138 -7.35 6.68 10.47
N VAL A 139 -6.86 6.87 9.24
CA VAL A 139 -6.10 5.87 8.45
C VAL A 139 -4.60 6.21 8.42
N ASP A 140 -3.73 5.22 8.21
CA ASP A 140 -2.27 5.36 8.25
C ASP A 140 -1.70 6.49 7.37
N GLY A 141 -2.30 6.79 6.21
CA GLY A 141 -1.96 7.97 5.40
C GLY A 141 -2.18 9.29 6.15
N GLN A 142 -3.30 9.43 6.87
CA GLN A 142 -3.60 10.58 7.72
C GLN A 142 -2.66 10.64 8.95
N PHE A 143 -2.25 9.49 9.50
CA PHE A 143 -1.21 9.46 10.54
C PHE A 143 0.14 9.95 10.02
N SER A 144 0.52 9.60 8.79
CA SER A 144 1.74 10.10 8.14
C SER A 144 1.70 11.63 7.99
N GLN A 145 0.57 12.17 7.52
CA GLN A 145 0.32 13.62 7.46
C GLN A 145 0.40 14.30 8.85
N ARG A 146 -0.16 13.67 9.90
CA ARG A 146 -0.08 14.20 11.27
C ARG A 146 1.35 14.20 11.83
N VAL A 147 2.16 13.18 11.54
CA VAL A 147 3.59 13.18 11.94
C VAL A 147 4.36 14.27 11.20
N LEU A 148 4.14 14.45 9.89
CA LEU A 148 4.76 15.55 9.14
C LEU A 148 4.40 16.92 9.70
N TRP A 149 3.16 17.13 10.18
CA TRP A 149 2.76 18.36 10.86
C TRP A 149 3.50 18.57 12.19
N VAL A 150 3.75 17.51 12.95
CA VAL A 150 4.56 17.57 14.19
C VAL A 150 6.02 17.94 13.86
N CYS A 151 6.61 17.33 12.82
CA CYS A 151 7.93 17.68 12.34
C CYS A 151 8.02 19.13 11.86
N PHE A 152 7.03 19.60 11.11
CA PHE A 152 6.92 21.00 10.65
C PHE A 152 6.93 21.98 11.84
N LEU A 153 6.10 21.73 12.87
CA LEU A 153 6.07 22.59 14.07
C LEU A 153 7.40 22.59 14.84
N VAL A 154 8.07 21.43 14.94
CA VAL A 154 9.39 21.32 15.61
C VAL A 154 10.46 22.11 14.85
N VAL A 155 10.57 21.91 13.53
CA VAL A 155 11.58 22.61 12.73
C VAL A 155 11.26 24.11 12.58
N LEU A 156 9.99 24.51 12.56
CA LEU A 156 9.58 25.92 12.61
C LEU A 156 10.02 26.57 13.93
N GLY A 157 9.87 25.87 15.06
CA GLY A 157 10.39 26.31 16.36
C GLY A 157 11.91 26.50 16.36
N TRP A 158 12.66 25.53 15.82
CA TRP A 158 14.12 25.65 15.67
C TRP A 158 14.54 26.76 14.70
N SER A 159 13.77 26.99 13.62
CA SER A 159 14.04 28.06 12.66
C SER A 159 13.87 29.44 13.30
N PHE A 160 12.83 29.62 14.13
CA PHE A 160 12.65 30.83 14.90
C PHE A 160 13.76 31.01 15.95
N LEU A 161 14.10 29.97 16.72
CA LEU A 161 15.18 30.01 17.71
C LEU A 161 16.55 30.30 17.07
N GLY A 162 16.83 29.71 15.91
CA GLY A 162 18.05 29.94 15.15
C GLY A 162 18.15 31.37 14.62
N LEU A 163 17.12 31.88 13.96
CA LEU A 163 17.14 33.21 13.34
C LEU A 163 16.99 34.36 14.35
N ALA A 164 16.11 34.23 15.35
CA ALA A 164 15.85 35.30 16.32
C ALA A 164 16.77 35.25 17.55
N GLY A 165 17.28 34.05 17.91
CA GLY A 165 18.15 33.85 19.07
C GLY A 165 19.63 33.74 18.70
N LEU A 166 20.00 32.76 17.88
CA LEU A 166 21.40 32.41 17.65
C LEU A 166 22.11 33.26 16.59
N LEU A 167 21.41 33.66 15.52
CA LEU A 167 22.03 34.50 14.49
C LEU A 167 22.49 35.87 15.04
N PRO A 168 21.72 36.60 15.88
CA PRO A 168 22.25 37.77 16.60
C PRO A 168 23.44 37.45 17.52
N LEU A 169 23.41 36.29 18.19
CA LEU A 169 24.50 35.82 19.07
C LEU A 169 25.82 35.60 18.30
N TYR A 170 25.74 35.23 17.02
CA TYR A 170 26.89 35.08 16.12
C TYR A 170 27.40 36.41 15.55
N LEU A 171 26.51 37.36 15.22
CA LEU A 171 26.84 38.56 14.44
C LEU A 171 27.14 39.81 15.27
N VAL A 172 26.55 39.98 16.46
CA VAL A 172 26.71 41.22 17.24
C VAL A 172 28.12 41.31 17.81
N ASN A 173 28.83 42.42 17.57
CA ASN A 173 30.16 42.71 18.13
C ASN A 173 31.21 41.60 17.88
N THR A 174 31.17 40.95 16.72
CA THR A 174 32.16 39.99 16.22
C THR A 174 32.68 40.47 14.85
N PRO A 175 33.99 40.47 14.57
CA PRO A 175 34.46 40.69 13.21
C PRO A 175 34.00 39.55 12.29
N CYS A 176 34.06 39.78 10.98
CA CYS A 176 33.78 38.76 9.97
C CYS A 176 34.96 37.79 9.82
N LEU A 177 34.70 36.54 9.43
CA LEU A 177 35.71 35.49 9.19
C LEU A 177 36.86 35.96 8.27
N ALA A 178 36.52 36.79 7.27
CA ALA A 178 37.45 37.40 6.32
C ALA A 178 38.48 38.36 6.94
N GLN A 179 38.26 38.81 8.18
CA GLN A 179 39.15 39.71 8.92
C GLN A 179 39.92 39.02 10.06
N SER A 180 39.40 37.92 10.62
CA SER A 180 40.08 37.19 11.69
C SER A 180 41.08 36.15 11.15
N ILE A 181 40.70 35.42 10.10
CA ILE A 181 41.49 34.27 9.62
C ILE A 181 42.65 34.75 8.73
N PRO A 182 43.90 34.28 8.97
CA PRO A 182 45.02 34.56 8.08
C PRO A 182 44.80 33.98 6.67
N GLN A 183 45.26 34.68 5.63
CA GLN A 183 45.04 34.29 4.24
C GLN A 183 45.61 32.89 3.94
N ALA A 184 44.76 32.00 3.41
CA ALA A 184 45.11 30.61 3.10
C ALA A 184 46.22 30.54 2.03
N ARG A 185 47.29 29.78 2.30
CA ARG A 185 48.53 29.84 1.50
C ARG A 185 48.37 29.32 0.08
N PHE A 186 47.38 28.48 -0.14
CA PHE A 186 47.12 27.81 -1.42
C PHE A 186 45.73 28.14 -1.99
N GLY A 187 45.14 29.27 -1.57
CA GLY A 187 43.82 29.72 -2.00
C GLY A 187 42.66 28.97 -1.34
N GLY A 188 41.44 29.22 -1.83
CA GLY A 188 40.18 28.85 -1.19
C GLY A 188 39.80 29.80 -0.04
N ILE A 189 38.50 30.01 0.17
CA ILE A 189 37.98 31.11 1.02
C ILE A 189 36.74 30.63 1.79
N TYR A 190 36.57 31.10 3.03
CA TYR A 190 35.33 30.92 3.79
C TYR A 190 34.22 31.81 3.23
N SER A 191 33.06 31.24 2.93
CA SER A 191 31.92 31.95 2.32
C SER A 191 31.26 32.95 3.30
N VAL A 192 30.60 33.99 2.76
CA VAL A 192 29.71 34.88 3.55
C VAL A 192 28.61 34.06 4.24
N LEU A 193 28.19 32.92 3.65
CA LEU A 193 27.26 31.99 4.27
C LEU A 193 27.82 31.33 5.54
N GLN A 194 29.14 31.16 5.66
CA GLN A 194 29.80 30.58 6.83
C GLN A 194 30.02 31.63 7.93
N ASP A 195 30.08 32.91 7.57
CA ASP A 195 30.08 34.07 8.48
C ASP A 195 28.73 34.23 9.24
N LEU A 196 27.69 33.51 8.80
CA LEU A 196 26.37 33.36 9.44
C LEU A 196 26.22 32.09 10.30
N SER A 197 27.32 31.35 10.51
CA SER A 197 27.32 30.08 11.26
C SER A 197 28.12 30.18 12.57
N LEU A 198 28.00 29.14 13.40
CA LEU A 198 28.79 28.96 14.63
C LEU A 198 30.31 29.11 14.41
N LEU A 199 30.82 28.83 13.19
CA LEU A 199 32.24 28.92 12.83
C LEU A 199 32.85 30.30 13.19
N ARG A 200 32.07 31.39 13.11
CA ARG A 200 32.49 32.75 13.48
C ARG A 200 32.82 32.91 14.97
N LEU A 201 32.04 32.32 15.88
CA LEU A 201 32.37 32.31 17.31
C LEU A 201 33.52 31.35 17.62
N LEU A 202 33.67 30.28 16.85
CA LEU A 202 34.69 29.26 17.09
C LEU A 202 36.09 29.75 16.73
N GLN A 203 36.26 30.46 15.61
CA GLN A 203 37.57 31.00 15.18
C GLN A 203 38.10 32.05 16.17
N LEU A 204 37.22 32.93 16.67
CA LEU A 204 37.57 33.93 17.69
C LEU A 204 38.01 33.34 19.05
N LEU A 205 37.87 32.02 19.24
CA LEU A 205 38.39 31.28 20.40
C LEU A 205 39.76 30.64 20.12
N GLU A 206 40.16 30.52 18.86
CA GLU A 206 41.35 29.80 18.37
C GLU A 206 42.50 30.74 17.99
N ASP A 207 42.22 32.03 17.76
CA ASP A 207 43.21 33.09 17.54
C ASP A 207 44.04 33.43 18.82
N GLU A 208 44.90 32.49 19.26
CA GLU A 208 45.88 32.71 20.34
C GLU A 208 46.98 33.74 19.95
N ASN A 209 47.11 34.07 18.66
CA ASN A 209 48.32 34.63 18.06
C ASN A 209 48.40 36.18 18.03
N ILE A 210 47.85 36.85 19.04
CA ILE A 210 47.96 38.32 19.19
C ILE A 210 49.18 38.66 20.06
N THR A 211 50.20 39.25 19.43
CA THR A 211 51.58 39.39 19.93
C THR A 211 51.77 40.44 21.03
N THR A 212 51.10 40.26 22.16
CA THR A 212 51.44 40.95 23.41
C THR A 212 52.70 40.31 24.03
N SER A 213 53.67 41.13 24.47
CA SER A 213 55.02 40.67 24.84
C SER A 213 55.14 39.94 26.19
N SER A 214 54.03 39.76 26.91
CA SER A 214 53.96 39.14 28.24
C SER A 214 53.62 37.64 28.17
N LYS A 215 54.66 36.79 28.19
CA LYS A 215 54.60 35.31 28.01
C LYS A 215 53.84 34.49 29.08
N ILE A 216 52.89 35.05 29.83
CA ILE A 216 52.26 34.40 31.01
C ILE A 216 50.77 34.09 30.81
N LEU A 217 50.03 34.85 29.98
CA LEU A 217 48.73 34.42 29.43
C LEU A 217 48.54 35.02 28.03
N ALA A 218 48.38 34.17 27.01
CA ALA A 218 47.83 34.59 25.73
C ALA A 218 46.35 34.94 25.88
N ARG A 219 45.89 36.00 25.19
CA ARG A 219 44.50 36.51 25.25
C ARG A 219 44.10 37.07 23.90
N ALA A 220 42.85 36.86 23.49
CA ALA A 220 42.28 37.45 22.29
C ALA A 220 41.96 38.94 22.52
N VAL A 221 42.93 39.81 22.22
CA VAL A 221 42.87 41.27 22.42
C VAL A 221 42.42 41.96 21.12
N VAL A 222 41.10 42.02 20.89
CA VAL A 222 40.54 42.75 19.74
C VAL A 222 40.43 44.23 20.10
N ASN A 223 41.06 45.09 19.31
CA ASN A 223 41.08 46.56 19.51
C ASN A 223 41.49 46.99 20.93
N GLY A 224 42.42 46.26 21.56
CA GLY A 224 42.91 46.55 22.92
C GLY A 224 42.09 45.95 24.07
N ASN A 225 40.93 45.35 23.79
CA ASN A 225 40.05 44.76 24.81
C ASN A 225 40.10 43.23 24.80
N ASP A 226 40.08 42.62 25.99
CA ASP A 226 40.00 41.17 26.18
C ASP A 226 38.57 40.66 25.90
N VAL A 227 38.35 39.97 24.78
CA VAL A 227 37.02 39.51 24.36
C VAL A 227 36.75 38.06 24.79
N THR A 228 37.75 37.35 25.35
CA THR A 228 37.68 35.91 25.62
C THR A 228 36.51 35.52 26.54
N SER A 229 36.30 36.27 27.62
CA SER A 229 35.18 36.06 28.55
C SER A 229 33.83 36.21 27.85
N ASN A 230 33.68 37.22 27.00
CA ASN A 230 32.42 37.49 26.29
C ASN A 230 32.10 36.37 25.29
N ILE A 231 33.10 35.83 24.59
CA ILE A 231 32.93 34.68 23.68
C ILE A 231 32.52 33.44 24.46
N ARG A 232 33.17 33.14 25.60
CA ARG A 232 32.81 31.99 26.45
C ARG A 232 31.38 32.13 27.01
N THR A 233 30.97 33.32 27.45
CA THR A 233 29.59 33.57 27.90
C THR A 233 28.58 33.29 26.79
N ARG A 234 28.85 33.66 25.52
CA ARG A 234 27.98 33.33 24.38
C ARG A 234 27.89 31.81 24.14
N ILE A 235 29.01 31.09 24.25
CA ILE A 235 29.01 29.63 24.08
C ILE A 235 28.18 28.94 25.18
N ILE A 236 28.24 29.45 26.42
CA ILE A 236 27.40 28.97 27.53
C ILE A 236 25.91 29.28 27.27
N ILE A 237 25.57 30.50 26.81
CA ILE A 237 24.20 30.85 26.42
C ILE A 237 23.71 29.92 25.30
N LEU A 238 24.56 29.62 24.32
CA LEU A 238 24.24 28.74 23.19
C LEU A 238 23.99 27.29 23.63
N THR A 239 24.80 26.70 24.50
CA THR A 239 24.54 25.33 24.99
C THR A 239 23.26 25.26 25.82
N VAL A 240 22.99 26.27 26.65
CA VAL A 240 21.71 26.41 27.39
C VAL A 240 20.53 26.54 26.41
N PHE A 241 20.63 27.36 25.37
CA PHE A 241 19.56 27.50 24.35
C PHE A 241 19.35 26.20 23.58
N THR A 242 20.41 25.50 23.15
CA THR A 242 20.32 24.21 22.45
C THR A 242 19.60 23.16 23.29
N ILE A 243 19.93 23.04 24.58
CA ILE A 243 19.33 22.04 25.48
C ILE A 243 17.89 22.46 25.88
N VAL A 244 17.73 23.66 26.42
CA VAL A 244 16.49 24.09 27.11
C VAL A 244 15.42 24.59 26.14
N LEU A 245 15.80 25.27 25.04
CA LEU A 245 14.86 25.84 24.06
C LEU A 245 14.79 25.03 22.77
N GLY A 246 15.89 24.40 22.35
CA GLY A 246 15.95 23.54 21.16
C GLY A 246 15.42 22.13 21.42
N MET A 247 16.09 21.39 22.31
CA MET A 247 15.87 19.96 22.52
C MET A 247 14.61 19.65 23.35
N LEU A 248 14.49 20.23 24.56
CA LEU A 248 13.40 19.88 25.49
C LEU A 248 11.98 20.17 24.95
N PRO A 249 11.67 21.30 24.28
CA PRO A 249 10.33 21.57 23.77
C PRO A 249 9.97 20.67 22.59
N ALA A 250 10.92 20.40 21.70
CA ALA A 250 10.77 19.45 20.60
C ALA A 250 10.48 18.04 21.13
N LEU A 251 11.29 17.58 22.10
CA LEU A 251 11.13 16.27 22.72
C LEU A 251 9.78 16.13 23.45
N ARG A 252 9.36 17.15 24.22
CA ARG A 252 8.03 17.20 24.86
C ARG A 252 6.88 17.13 23.85
N LYS A 253 7.00 17.82 22.70
CA LYS A 253 5.98 17.78 21.64
C LYS A 253 5.93 16.42 20.96
N ILE A 254 7.07 15.80 20.66
CA ILE A 254 7.14 14.46 20.05
C ILE A 254 6.58 13.40 21.00
N PHE A 255 6.97 13.40 22.29
CA PHE A 255 6.42 12.45 23.27
C PHE A 255 4.91 12.59 23.47
N LYS A 256 4.36 13.81 23.48
CA LYS A 256 2.90 14.01 23.61
C LYS A 256 2.13 13.35 22.46
N GLU A 257 2.63 13.45 21.23
CA GLU A 257 1.97 12.85 20.07
C GLU A 257 2.29 11.34 19.94
N PHE A 258 3.49 10.90 20.33
CA PHE A 258 3.82 9.46 20.45
C PHE A 258 2.87 8.75 21.41
N ASN A 259 2.64 9.30 22.61
CA ASN A 259 1.71 8.73 23.59
C ASN A 259 0.27 8.69 23.06
N ARG A 260 -0.15 9.72 22.32
CA ARG A 260 -1.45 9.74 21.65
C ARG A 260 -1.59 8.65 20.58
N LEU A 261 -0.56 8.45 19.75
CA LEU A 261 -0.59 7.37 18.75
C LEU A 261 -0.54 5.97 19.38
N VAL A 262 0.21 5.78 20.47
CA VAL A 262 0.22 4.51 21.21
C VAL A 262 -1.15 4.23 21.84
N ASN A 263 -1.75 5.19 22.57
CA ASN A 263 -3.11 5.02 23.11
C ASN A 263 -4.13 4.75 21.98
N TYR A 264 -4.08 5.51 20.88
CA TYR A 264 -4.93 5.25 19.70
C TYR A 264 -4.75 3.83 19.16
N ARG A 265 -3.52 3.32 19.02
CA ARG A 265 -3.28 1.94 18.54
C ARG A 265 -3.94 0.91 19.45
N HIS A 266 -3.93 1.09 20.77
CA HIS A 266 -4.63 0.19 21.69
C HIS A 266 -6.15 0.20 21.44
N VAL A 267 -6.77 1.38 21.39
CA VAL A 267 -8.23 1.51 21.17
C VAL A 267 -8.63 1.08 19.74
N TRP A 268 -7.78 1.29 18.74
CA TRP A 268 -7.98 0.79 17.38
C TRP A 268 -7.94 -0.75 17.33
N LEU A 269 -7.00 -1.39 18.04
CA LEU A 269 -6.96 -2.86 18.17
C LEU A 269 -8.19 -3.40 18.93
N GLU A 270 -8.67 -2.67 19.92
CA GLU A 270 -9.87 -3.04 20.69
C GLU A 270 -11.14 -2.93 19.85
N ILE A 271 -11.36 -1.81 19.16
CA ILE A 271 -12.61 -1.51 18.43
C ILE A 271 -12.62 -2.13 17.03
N ARG A 272 -11.57 -1.92 16.21
CA ARG A 272 -11.56 -2.40 14.81
C ARG A 272 -11.25 -3.87 14.67
N CYS A 273 -10.58 -4.47 15.66
CA CYS A 273 -10.18 -5.87 15.60
C CYS A 273 -10.87 -6.72 16.69
N GLU A 274 -11.69 -6.17 17.59
CA GLU A 274 -12.19 -6.86 18.81
C GLU A 274 -11.09 -7.45 19.71
N GLY A 275 -9.87 -6.91 19.65
CA GLY A 275 -8.67 -7.50 20.28
C GLY A 275 -8.14 -8.75 19.55
N LEU A 276 -8.65 -9.08 18.37
CA LEU A 276 -8.18 -10.20 17.56
C LEU A 276 -6.84 -9.91 16.88
N GLU A 277 -6.11 -10.99 16.71
CA GLU A 277 -4.85 -11.10 16.00
C GLU A 277 -5.04 -12.07 14.84
N MET A 278 -4.18 -11.93 13.83
CA MET A 278 -4.03 -12.88 12.75
C MET A 278 -2.60 -13.40 12.78
N GLY A 279 -2.42 -14.72 12.67
CA GLY A 279 -1.11 -15.36 12.81
C GLY A 279 -0.94 -16.56 11.89
N TRP A 280 0.29 -16.80 11.47
CA TRP A 280 0.70 -17.96 10.70
C TRP A 280 1.54 -18.92 11.56
N LEU A 281 1.14 -20.18 11.61
CA LEU A 281 1.93 -21.29 12.15
C LEU A 281 2.46 -22.14 10.99
N SER A 282 3.77 -22.10 10.74
CA SER A 282 4.39 -22.98 9.73
C SER A 282 4.52 -24.41 10.24
N ALA A 283 4.29 -25.40 9.37
CA ALA A 283 4.52 -26.80 9.68
C ALA A 283 5.98 -27.11 10.09
N GLU A 284 6.97 -26.33 9.63
CA GLU A 284 8.37 -26.43 10.09
C GLU A 284 8.53 -26.20 11.60
N LYS A 285 7.61 -25.45 12.22
CA LYS A 285 7.63 -25.06 13.64
C LYS A 285 6.62 -25.85 14.50
N ALA A 286 5.77 -26.66 13.88
CA ALA A 286 4.78 -27.50 14.54
C ALA A 286 4.69 -28.88 13.85
N PRO A 287 5.81 -29.64 13.78
CA PRO A 287 5.85 -30.92 13.09
C PRO A 287 4.87 -31.97 13.64
N GLY A 288 4.46 -31.87 14.93
CA GLY A 288 3.47 -32.79 15.51
C GLY A 288 2.07 -32.69 14.90
N PHE A 289 1.73 -31.60 14.20
CA PHE A 289 0.45 -31.44 13.50
C PHE A 289 0.46 -31.96 12.05
N LEU A 290 1.60 -32.43 11.52
CA LEU A 290 1.64 -33.11 10.22
C LEU A 290 0.88 -34.44 10.31
N GLY A 291 -0.02 -34.72 9.37
CA GLY A 291 -0.95 -35.85 9.44
C GLY A 291 -2.28 -35.56 10.16
N MET A 292 -2.50 -34.32 10.62
CA MET A 292 -3.77 -33.89 11.20
C MET A 292 -4.57 -33.04 10.22
N GLY A 293 -5.64 -33.60 9.65
CA GLY A 293 -6.61 -32.85 8.85
C GLY A 293 -7.27 -31.73 9.64
N GLU A 294 -7.70 -30.67 8.95
CA GLU A 294 -8.11 -29.40 9.57
C GLU A 294 -9.05 -29.58 10.78
N LYS A 295 -10.07 -30.44 10.63
CA LYS A 295 -11.04 -30.74 11.68
C LYS A 295 -10.38 -31.27 12.96
N ARG A 296 -9.39 -32.17 12.85
CA ARG A 296 -8.67 -32.74 14.01
C ARG A 296 -7.92 -31.66 14.80
N ILE A 297 -7.33 -30.68 14.11
CA ILE A 297 -6.61 -29.57 14.76
C ILE A 297 -7.62 -28.63 15.44
N LYS A 298 -8.78 -28.38 14.83
CA LYS A 298 -9.89 -27.64 15.46
C LYS A 298 -10.40 -28.36 16.71
N ASP A 299 -10.65 -29.66 16.62
CA ASP A 299 -11.05 -30.52 17.75
C ASP A 299 -9.98 -30.52 18.87
N PHE A 300 -8.68 -30.53 18.52
CA PHE A 300 -7.57 -30.44 19.46
C PHE A 300 -7.48 -29.08 20.18
N ILE A 301 -7.66 -27.97 19.46
CA ILE A 301 -7.66 -26.61 20.02
C ILE A 301 -8.83 -26.39 20.98
N VAL A 302 -10.00 -26.95 20.68
CA VAL A 302 -11.14 -26.98 21.63
C VAL A 302 -10.81 -27.86 22.84
N LYS A 303 -10.28 -29.08 22.62
CA LYS A 303 -9.95 -30.03 23.70
C LYS A 303 -8.85 -29.53 24.66
N THR A 304 -7.92 -28.71 24.17
CA THR A 304 -6.87 -28.07 24.99
C THR A 304 -7.35 -26.82 25.73
N GLY A 305 -8.56 -26.32 25.45
CA GLY A 305 -9.10 -25.10 26.07
C GLY A 305 -8.59 -23.80 25.44
N LEU A 306 -7.98 -23.86 24.25
CA LEU A 306 -7.48 -22.70 23.50
C LEU A 306 -8.54 -22.07 22.57
N SER A 307 -9.78 -22.58 22.58
CA SER A 307 -10.94 -21.93 21.98
C SER A 307 -12.23 -22.34 22.69
N ALA A 308 -13.10 -21.37 22.94
CA ALA A 308 -14.51 -21.61 23.35
C ALA A 308 -15.52 -21.24 22.24
N THR A 309 -15.04 -20.65 21.14
CA THR A 309 -15.87 -20.16 20.04
C THR A 309 -15.97 -21.16 18.89
N LEU A 310 -14.90 -21.90 18.61
CA LEU A 310 -14.76 -22.82 17.48
C LEU A 310 -15.76 -24.00 17.51
N ASP A 311 -16.09 -24.49 18.71
CA ASP A 311 -17.09 -25.55 18.93
C ASP A 311 -18.50 -25.15 18.46
N LYS A 312 -18.89 -23.89 18.69
CA LYS A 312 -20.26 -23.38 18.42
C LYS A 312 -20.64 -23.45 16.95
N ASN A 313 -19.66 -23.35 16.04
CA ASN A 313 -19.89 -23.45 14.60
C ASN A 313 -20.05 -24.90 14.10
N SER A 314 -19.61 -25.91 14.87
CA SER A 314 -19.72 -27.32 14.48
C SER A 314 -21.13 -27.91 14.69
N GLY A 315 -21.91 -27.32 15.60
CA GLY A 315 -23.09 -27.97 16.18
C GLY A 315 -24.33 -28.09 15.29
N ILE A 316 -24.37 -27.44 14.12
CA ILE A 316 -25.58 -27.32 13.29
C ILE A 316 -26.05 -28.69 12.75
N GLY A 317 -25.13 -29.62 12.48
CA GLY A 317 -25.46 -30.98 11.99
C GLY A 317 -25.92 -31.99 13.06
N SER A 318 -25.65 -31.74 14.35
CA SER A 318 -25.79 -32.77 15.41
C SER A 318 -27.19 -32.85 16.03
N SER A 319 -28.24 -32.80 15.20
CA SER A 319 -29.64 -32.81 15.64
C SER A 319 -30.22 -34.22 15.86
N GLY A 320 -29.58 -35.26 15.34
CA GLY A 320 -30.17 -36.61 15.21
C GLY A 320 -30.22 -37.51 16.46
N VAL A 321 -29.48 -37.21 17.54
CA VAL A 321 -29.33 -38.13 18.69
C VAL A 321 -29.78 -37.47 20.01
N ARG A 322 -31.10 -37.24 20.16
CA ARG A 322 -31.62 -36.45 21.31
C ARG A 322 -32.86 -37.00 22.02
N GLN A 323 -33.02 -38.33 22.06
CA GLN A 323 -34.27 -38.98 22.49
C GLN A 323 -34.19 -39.80 23.81
N ARG A 324 -33.14 -39.66 24.65
CA ARG A 324 -33.04 -40.47 25.90
C ARG A 324 -32.43 -39.83 27.15
N ALA A 325 -32.13 -38.54 27.16
CA ALA A 325 -31.59 -37.84 28.32
C ALA A 325 -32.45 -36.61 28.69
N GLN A 326 -33.41 -36.79 29.61
CA GLN A 326 -34.40 -35.75 29.96
C GLN A 326 -34.42 -35.40 31.46
N SER A 327 -33.65 -36.11 32.31
CA SER A 327 -33.66 -35.98 33.78
C SER A 327 -32.64 -34.99 34.37
N HIS A 328 -31.43 -34.84 33.81
CA HIS A 328 -30.36 -34.01 34.40
C HIS A 328 -30.48 -32.49 34.10
N ARG A 329 -31.47 -32.09 33.31
CA ARG A 329 -31.54 -30.80 32.60
C ARG A 329 -31.76 -29.55 33.47
N ALA A 330 -31.85 -29.70 34.78
CA ALA A 330 -32.04 -28.61 35.74
C ALA A 330 -30.71 -28.16 36.39
N GLN A 331 -29.84 -29.11 36.77
CA GLN A 331 -28.59 -28.83 37.47
C GLN A 331 -27.53 -28.23 36.51
N GLU A 332 -27.39 -28.86 35.35
CA GLU A 332 -26.52 -28.44 34.23
C GLU A 332 -26.73 -26.98 33.82
N ARG A 333 -27.92 -26.42 34.08
CA ARG A 333 -28.29 -25.05 33.71
C ARG A 333 -27.65 -23.96 34.58
N ILE A 334 -27.16 -24.29 35.77
CA ILE A 334 -26.55 -23.34 36.73
C ILE A 334 -25.02 -23.37 36.61
N GLU A 335 -24.42 -24.55 36.47
CA GLU A 335 -22.99 -24.69 36.17
C GLU A 335 -22.66 -24.03 34.83
N LYS A 336 -23.48 -24.28 33.79
CA LYS A 336 -23.26 -23.73 32.45
C LYS A 336 -23.22 -22.19 32.39
N THR A 337 -24.01 -21.49 33.21
CA THR A 337 -23.95 -20.03 33.28
C THR A 337 -22.64 -19.49 33.86
N ARG A 338 -22.02 -20.20 34.81
CA ARG A 338 -20.71 -19.83 35.36
C ARG A 338 -19.58 -20.18 34.38
N ASP A 339 -19.68 -21.36 33.78
CA ASP A 339 -18.82 -21.83 32.69
C ASP A 339 -18.76 -20.84 31.51
N ASP A 340 -19.91 -20.28 31.11
CA ASP A 340 -19.99 -19.34 29.98
C ASP A 340 -19.40 -17.95 30.30
N GLU A 341 -19.38 -17.53 31.58
CA GLU A 341 -18.63 -16.34 32.02
C GLU A 341 -17.11 -16.59 32.03
N GLU A 342 -16.66 -17.73 32.54
CA GLU A 342 -15.23 -18.10 32.55
C GLU A 342 -14.68 -18.27 31.12
N LYS A 343 -15.48 -18.85 30.21
CA LYS A 343 -15.15 -18.97 28.78
C LYS A 343 -15.15 -17.62 28.03
N ALA A 344 -15.89 -16.62 28.51
CA ALA A 344 -15.84 -15.27 27.96
C ALA A 344 -14.53 -14.53 28.35
N ALA A 345 -13.84 -14.98 29.39
CA ALA A 345 -12.61 -14.41 29.92
C ALA A 345 -11.31 -15.06 29.36
N LEU A 346 -11.39 -15.96 28.39
CA LEU A 346 -10.22 -16.61 27.79
C LEU A 346 -9.27 -15.58 27.13
N GLU A 347 -8.05 -15.49 27.67
CA GLU A 347 -6.97 -14.62 27.18
C GLU A 347 -6.44 -15.05 25.81
N ILE A 348 -6.52 -16.35 25.52
CA ILE A 348 -6.27 -16.96 24.21
C ILE A 348 -7.57 -17.67 23.79
N ASP A 349 -8.18 -17.20 22.70
CA ASP A 349 -9.37 -17.81 22.08
C ASP A 349 -9.17 -17.81 20.56
N VAL A 350 -8.85 -18.97 19.99
CA VAL A 350 -8.72 -19.16 18.54
C VAL A 350 -10.12 -19.24 17.94
N ARG A 351 -10.58 -18.15 17.32
CA ARG A 351 -11.90 -18.06 16.68
C ARG A 351 -11.98 -18.79 15.36
N SER A 352 -10.90 -18.80 14.57
CA SER A 352 -10.84 -19.51 13.30
C SER A 352 -9.46 -20.09 13.03
N LEU A 353 -9.45 -21.23 12.35
CA LEU A 353 -8.25 -21.88 11.82
C LEU A 353 -8.55 -22.29 10.36
N PHE A 354 -7.58 -22.04 9.48
CA PHE A 354 -7.60 -22.42 8.07
C PHE A 354 -6.27 -23.07 7.71
N THR A 355 -6.31 -24.22 7.07
CA THR A 355 -5.14 -24.99 6.66
C THR A 355 -4.67 -24.55 5.29
N VAL A 356 -3.36 -24.34 5.14
CA VAL A 356 -2.73 -23.99 3.87
C VAL A 356 -2.00 -25.23 3.35
N GLY A 357 -2.66 -25.94 2.43
CA GLY A 357 -2.04 -26.98 1.61
C GLY A 357 -1.07 -26.41 0.58
N ASP A 358 -0.31 -27.27 -0.09
CA ASP A 358 0.51 -26.90 -1.23
C ASP A 358 -0.37 -26.50 -2.41
N THR A 359 -0.40 -25.20 -2.73
CA THR A 359 -1.14 -24.69 -3.90
C THR A 359 -0.26 -24.59 -5.15
N GLY A 360 1.00 -25.02 -5.15
CA GLY A 360 2.02 -24.64 -6.13
C GLY A 360 1.69 -24.88 -7.61
N ARG A 361 0.78 -25.81 -7.95
CA ARG A 361 0.26 -26.02 -9.31
C ARG A 361 -0.80 -24.99 -9.72
N LEU A 362 -1.63 -24.52 -8.79
CA LEU A 362 -2.77 -23.63 -9.08
C LEU A 362 -2.36 -22.24 -9.62
N PRO A 363 -1.34 -21.52 -9.10
CA PRO A 363 -0.88 -20.27 -9.70
C PRO A 363 -0.49 -20.40 -11.18
N ALA A 364 0.08 -21.53 -11.58
CA ALA A 364 0.46 -21.77 -12.97
C ALA A 364 -0.78 -21.95 -13.87
N LEU A 365 -1.71 -22.83 -13.48
CA LEU A 365 -2.98 -23.03 -14.20
C LEU A 365 -3.82 -21.74 -14.26
N ILE A 366 -3.83 -20.94 -13.20
CA ILE A 366 -4.54 -19.67 -13.14
C ILE A 366 -3.87 -18.62 -14.03
N ALA A 367 -2.53 -18.55 -14.08
CA ALA A 367 -1.82 -17.67 -15.00
C ALA A 367 -2.06 -18.04 -16.48
N GLU A 368 -2.16 -19.33 -16.77
CA GLU A 368 -2.54 -19.87 -18.09
C GLU A 368 -4.00 -19.53 -18.44
N ARG A 369 -4.94 -19.75 -17.52
CA ARG A 369 -6.34 -19.33 -17.65
C ARG A 369 -6.46 -17.82 -17.88
N ASP A 370 -5.73 -16.99 -17.14
CA ASP A 370 -5.72 -15.54 -17.31
C ASP A 370 -5.12 -15.11 -18.66
N HIS A 371 -4.17 -15.88 -19.21
CA HIS A 371 -3.67 -15.69 -20.57
C HIS A 371 -4.75 -16.03 -21.62
N ILE A 372 -5.34 -17.22 -21.54
CA ILE A 372 -6.43 -17.70 -22.42
C ILE A 372 -7.60 -16.72 -22.41
N LEU A 373 -8.04 -16.29 -21.22
CA LEU A 373 -9.09 -15.29 -21.02
C LEU A 373 -8.72 -13.93 -21.64
N GLY A 374 -7.45 -13.52 -21.50
CA GLY A 374 -6.93 -12.29 -22.10
C GLY A 374 -6.88 -12.32 -23.63
N GLN A 375 -6.61 -13.47 -24.24
CA GLN A 375 -6.69 -13.66 -25.69
C GLN A 375 -8.14 -13.72 -26.17
N LEU A 376 -9.00 -14.46 -25.48
CA LEU A 376 -10.44 -14.51 -25.75
C LEU A 376 -11.03 -13.09 -25.75
N GLU A 377 -10.88 -12.33 -24.67
CA GLU A 377 -11.38 -10.96 -24.59
C GLU A 377 -10.79 -10.03 -25.66
N MET A 378 -9.59 -10.31 -26.16
CA MET A 378 -8.99 -9.56 -27.27
C MET A 378 -9.65 -9.91 -28.61
N ALA A 379 -9.95 -11.19 -28.85
CA ALA A 379 -10.63 -11.65 -30.05
C ALA A 379 -12.10 -11.19 -30.07
N GLU A 380 -12.83 -11.33 -28.95
CA GLU A 380 -14.20 -10.80 -28.77
C GLU A 380 -14.23 -9.27 -28.97
N ALA A 381 -13.25 -8.53 -28.42
CA ALA A 381 -13.17 -7.08 -28.60
C ALA A 381 -12.85 -6.67 -30.06
N ARG A 382 -12.08 -7.47 -30.81
CA ARG A 382 -11.86 -7.27 -32.25
C ARG A 382 -13.13 -7.55 -33.05
N TYR A 383 -13.81 -8.66 -32.75
CA TYR A 383 -15.09 -9.02 -33.37
C TYR A 383 -16.12 -7.90 -33.21
N ILE A 384 -16.42 -7.49 -31.97
CA ILE A 384 -17.35 -6.39 -31.65
C ILE A 384 -16.91 -5.08 -32.32
N ALA A 385 -15.61 -4.78 -32.37
CA ALA A 385 -15.10 -3.55 -33.01
C ALA A 385 -15.27 -3.52 -34.55
N SER A 386 -15.42 -4.66 -35.21
CA SER A 386 -15.62 -4.75 -36.66
C SER A 386 -17.03 -4.29 -37.10
N PHE A 387 -18.02 -4.39 -36.22
CA PHE A 387 -19.43 -4.03 -36.47
C PHE A 387 -19.82 -2.63 -36.01
N LYS A 388 -18.84 -1.73 -35.82
CA LYS A 388 -19.17 -0.32 -35.54
C LYS A 388 -20.05 0.22 -36.66
N LEU A 389 -21.19 0.77 -36.28
CA LEU A 389 -22.00 1.58 -37.16
C LEU A 389 -21.16 2.73 -37.71
N ALA A 390 -20.65 2.56 -38.94
CA ALA A 390 -20.49 3.67 -39.84
C ALA A 390 -21.89 4.18 -40.18
N THR A 391 -22.48 4.97 -39.27
CA THR A 391 -23.37 6.04 -39.68
C THR A 391 -22.58 6.82 -40.74
N PRO A 392 -22.99 6.82 -42.02
CA PRO A 392 -22.26 7.59 -43.02
C PRO A 392 -22.21 9.03 -42.53
N ASP A 393 -21.06 9.70 -42.67
CA ASP A 393 -20.92 11.12 -42.32
C ASP A 393 -22.12 11.85 -42.94
N PRO A 394 -22.92 12.60 -42.16
CA PRO A 394 -24.21 13.12 -42.58
C PRO A 394 -24.01 13.89 -43.88
N SER A 395 -24.55 13.34 -44.96
CA SER A 395 -23.98 13.59 -46.28
C SER A 395 -24.03 15.07 -46.61
N VAL A 396 -23.04 15.58 -47.35
CA VAL A 396 -22.90 17.02 -47.64
C VAL A 396 -24.14 17.61 -48.33
N ALA A 397 -25.04 16.77 -48.88
CA ALA A 397 -26.35 17.15 -49.41
C ALA A 397 -27.40 17.57 -48.34
N ASP A 398 -27.25 17.16 -47.07
CA ASP A 398 -28.08 17.58 -45.93
C ASP A 398 -27.58 18.89 -45.27
N LEU A 399 -26.62 19.58 -45.89
CA LEU A 399 -26.36 20.99 -45.61
C LEU A 399 -27.54 21.85 -46.09
N GLY A 400 -28.59 21.92 -45.27
CA GLY A 400 -29.63 22.93 -45.39
C GLY A 400 -28.99 24.32 -45.48
N PRO A 401 -29.46 25.20 -46.40
CA PRO A 401 -28.75 26.41 -46.76
C PRO A 401 -28.53 27.33 -45.54
N SER A 402 -27.32 27.85 -45.42
CA SER A 402 -26.91 28.75 -44.35
C SER A 402 -27.78 30.01 -44.31
N SER A 403 -28.60 30.14 -43.27
CA SER A 403 -29.44 31.32 -43.05
C SER A 403 -28.60 32.50 -42.55
N ASP A 404 -28.08 33.29 -43.48
CA ASP A 404 -27.32 34.50 -43.17
C ASP A 404 -28.15 35.58 -42.45
N GLY A 405 -27.51 36.29 -41.53
CA GLY A 405 -27.88 37.64 -41.06
C GLY A 405 -29.30 37.87 -40.50
N GLY A 406 -29.52 37.68 -39.20
CA GLY A 406 -30.80 38.01 -38.56
C GLY A 406 -30.75 38.28 -37.05
N ASN A 407 -30.45 39.52 -36.66
CA ASN A 407 -30.50 39.97 -35.25
C ASN A 407 -31.93 39.87 -34.67
N SER A 408 -32.21 39.00 -33.69
CA SER A 408 -33.34 39.27 -32.76
C SER A 408 -33.30 38.55 -31.40
N LEU A 409 -33.75 39.33 -30.42
CA LEU A 409 -34.02 39.01 -29.02
C LEU A 409 -34.83 37.71 -28.77
N LYS A 410 -34.16 36.72 -28.18
CA LYS A 410 -34.62 35.79 -27.11
C LYS A 410 -36.09 35.94 -26.66
N ARG A 411 -37.06 35.46 -27.45
CA ARG A 411 -38.48 35.34 -27.04
C ARG A 411 -38.74 33.99 -26.38
N ARG A 412 -39.28 34.00 -25.15
CA ARG A 412 -39.88 32.81 -24.53
C ARG A 412 -41.23 32.53 -25.19
N ILE A 413 -41.40 31.34 -25.77
CA ILE A 413 -42.73 30.82 -26.12
C ILE A 413 -43.19 29.89 -24.98
N SER A 414 -44.26 30.29 -24.29
CA SER A 414 -44.88 29.50 -23.23
C SER A 414 -45.67 28.33 -23.82
N ARG A 415 -45.38 27.09 -23.39
CA ARG A 415 -46.28 25.96 -23.63
C ARG A 415 -47.61 26.19 -22.90
N PRO A 416 -48.77 25.90 -23.51
CA PRO A 416 -50.07 26.04 -22.85
C PRO A 416 -50.21 25.03 -21.69
N LYS A 417 -50.89 25.48 -20.64
CA LYS A 417 -51.13 24.72 -19.40
C LYS A 417 -52.37 23.85 -19.58
N ALA A 418 -52.21 22.52 -19.60
CA ALA A 418 -53.34 21.61 -19.61
C ALA A 418 -54.18 21.78 -18.33
N LEU A 419 -55.49 21.89 -18.48
CA LEU A 419 -56.45 21.98 -17.37
C LEU A 419 -56.94 20.59 -16.94
N ALA A 420 -57.51 20.53 -15.73
CA ALA A 420 -57.78 19.28 -15.03
C ALA A 420 -58.84 18.39 -15.70
N GLY A 421 -58.63 17.08 -15.61
CA GLY A 421 -59.64 16.03 -15.71
C GLY A 421 -59.62 15.18 -14.44
N TYR A 422 -60.78 14.75 -13.96
CA TYR A 422 -60.99 14.13 -12.65
C TYR A 422 -61.53 12.70 -12.81
N GLN A 423 -61.47 11.88 -11.75
CA GLN A 423 -62.17 10.57 -11.62
C GLN A 423 -61.70 9.45 -12.58
N HIS A 424 -62.08 8.18 -12.42
CA HIS A 424 -62.05 7.25 -11.27
C HIS A 424 -62.16 5.82 -11.86
N HIS A 425 -61.67 4.81 -11.14
CA HIS A 425 -62.16 3.41 -11.15
C HIS A 425 -62.27 2.51 -12.43
N VAL A 426 -61.84 1.26 -12.19
CA VAL A 426 -62.47 -0.03 -12.60
C VAL A 426 -62.01 -0.74 -13.88
N ARG A 427 -62.03 -2.08 -13.74
CA ARG A 427 -61.65 -3.19 -14.63
C ARG A 427 -62.41 -3.19 -15.98
N SER A 428 -61.82 -3.86 -16.99
CA SER A 428 -62.36 -5.11 -17.60
C SER A 428 -62.25 -5.24 -19.14
N ARG A 429 -61.71 -6.39 -19.59
CA ARG A 429 -62.04 -7.18 -20.81
C ARG A 429 -62.11 -6.53 -22.23
N ARG A 430 -61.14 -6.98 -23.05
CA ARG A 430 -61.33 -7.96 -24.17
C ARG A 430 -62.23 -7.59 -25.37
N GLY A 431 -61.61 -7.20 -26.49
CA GLY A 431 -62.13 -7.24 -27.86
C GLY A 431 -61.34 -6.24 -28.75
N ARG A 432 -60.95 -6.43 -30.02
CA ARG A 432 -60.97 -7.46 -31.09
C ARG A 432 -61.46 -6.77 -32.38
N ARG A 433 -60.60 -6.72 -33.43
CA ARG A 433 -60.88 -6.22 -34.81
C ARG A 433 -61.05 -4.68 -34.92
N THR A 434 -60.85 -4.01 -36.07
CA THR A 434 -60.55 -4.47 -37.46
C THR A 434 -59.77 -3.42 -38.29
N ASN A 435 -58.99 -3.91 -39.27
CA ASN A 435 -58.71 -3.39 -40.63
C ASN A 435 -58.52 -1.88 -40.95
N ALA A 436 -57.31 -1.55 -41.44
CA ALA A 436 -57.02 -0.87 -42.73
C ALA A 436 -55.49 -0.99 -42.99
N THR A 437 -54.95 -1.67 -44.03
CA THR A 437 -54.88 -1.38 -45.49
C THR A 437 -54.23 -0.03 -45.82
N SER A 438 -53.24 0.08 -46.72
CA SER A 438 -52.55 -0.87 -47.64
C SER A 438 -51.06 -0.46 -47.79
N SER A 439 -50.15 -0.80 -48.74
CA SER A 439 -50.02 -1.62 -49.98
C SER A 439 -48.52 -1.52 -50.42
N THR A 440 -47.81 -2.37 -51.18
CA THR A 440 -47.90 -3.77 -51.69
C THR A 440 -46.50 -4.08 -52.31
N ALA A 441 -45.81 -5.19 -51.99
CA ALA A 441 -45.79 -6.50 -52.72
C ALA A 441 -44.89 -6.52 -54.00
N PRO A 442 -44.63 -7.67 -54.67
CA PRO A 442 -44.21 -9.00 -54.17
C PRO A 442 -43.06 -9.69 -55.00
N THR A 443 -42.90 -11.02 -54.81
CA THR A 443 -42.02 -12.00 -55.52
C THR A 443 -40.57 -12.08 -54.98
N SER A 444 -39.85 -13.22 -54.95
CA SER A 444 -40.14 -14.68 -55.07
C SER A 444 -38.92 -15.47 -54.47
N TYR A 445 -38.78 -16.81 -54.44
CA TYR A 445 -39.58 -17.92 -55.00
C TYR A 445 -39.63 -19.14 -54.01
N VAL A 446 -39.06 -20.31 -54.33
CA VAL A 446 -39.15 -21.61 -53.61
C VAL A 446 -37.81 -22.36 -53.78
N ALA A 447 -37.23 -23.04 -52.78
CA ALA A 447 -37.31 -24.50 -52.53
C ALA A 447 -36.32 -24.93 -51.40
N PRO A 448 -36.31 -26.19 -50.92
CA PRO A 448 -37.43 -27.03 -50.47
C PRO A 448 -37.23 -27.55 -49.01
N SER A 449 -38.28 -28.07 -48.37
CA SER A 449 -38.27 -28.46 -46.95
C SER A 449 -38.00 -29.95 -46.69
N GLN A 450 -36.87 -30.49 -47.18
CA GLN A 450 -36.42 -31.87 -46.91
C GLN A 450 -34.91 -31.88 -46.65
N TYR A 451 -34.45 -32.76 -45.74
CA TYR A 451 -33.22 -32.62 -44.94
C TYR A 451 -33.31 -31.37 -44.02
N TYR A 452 -33.15 -31.44 -42.69
CA TYR A 452 -32.40 -32.40 -41.88
C TYR A 452 -33.26 -33.14 -40.85
N LYS A 453 -32.80 -34.33 -40.44
CA LYS A 453 -33.43 -35.22 -39.47
C LYS A 453 -32.63 -35.17 -38.17
N LEU A 454 -33.23 -34.69 -37.08
CA LEU A 454 -32.53 -34.48 -35.81
C LEU A 454 -31.98 -35.78 -35.22
N GLY A 455 -30.66 -35.82 -35.00
CA GLY A 455 -29.98 -36.88 -34.25
C GLY A 455 -29.95 -36.55 -32.77
N ASN A 456 -30.86 -37.15 -31.98
CA ASN A 456 -30.85 -36.99 -30.53
C ASN A 456 -29.66 -37.73 -29.90
N VAL A 457 -28.63 -37.01 -29.47
CA VAL A 457 -27.62 -37.55 -28.55
C VAL A 457 -28.27 -37.75 -27.19
N ARG A 458 -28.38 -39.02 -26.76
CA ARG A 458 -29.07 -39.46 -25.55
C ARG A 458 -28.05 -39.95 -24.53
N GLY A 459 -27.71 -39.11 -23.55
CA GLY A 459 -26.81 -39.52 -22.46
C GLY A 459 -26.70 -38.50 -21.33
N ILE A 460 -26.69 -39.02 -20.09
CA ILE A 460 -26.25 -38.35 -18.85
C ILE A 460 -27.03 -37.07 -18.47
N SER A 461 -28.25 -37.33 -18.02
CA SER A 461 -28.95 -36.75 -16.85
C SER A 461 -28.09 -36.03 -15.79
N ASP A 462 -28.65 -35.19 -14.90
CA ASP A 462 -29.90 -34.40 -14.82
C ASP A 462 -29.83 -33.63 -13.47
N GLY A 463 -30.67 -32.62 -13.22
CA GLY A 463 -30.89 -32.15 -11.85
C GLY A 463 -31.31 -30.68 -11.66
N ARG A 464 -32.51 -30.28 -12.11
CA ARG A 464 -33.28 -29.25 -11.37
C ARG A 464 -34.79 -29.22 -11.67
N ILE A 465 -35.52 -29.85 -10.76
CA ILE A 465 -36.85 -29.51 -10.22
C ILE A 465 -37.53 -28.29 -10.88
N TYR A 466 -38.65 -28.54 -11.56
CA TYR A 466 -39.85 -27.71 -11.46
C TYR A 466 -41.10 -28.61 -11.47
N SER A 467 -42.01 -28.36 -10.53
CA SER A 467 -43.27 -29.08 -10.38
C SER A 467 -44.42 -28.26 -10.93
N GLN A 468 -45.24 -28.84 -11.82
CA GLN A 468 -46.58 -28.32 -12.10
C GLN A 468 -47.52 -29.43 -12.59
N ASP A 469 -48.72 -29.50 -12.02
CA ASP A 469 -49.68 -30.59 -12.23
C ASP A 469 -50.51 -30.44 -13.52
N SER A 470 -50.79 -31.56 -14.17
CA SER A 470 -51.99 -31.76 -15.01
C SER A 470 -52.34 -33.25 -15.07
N LEU A 471 -53.63 -33.57 -14.97
CA LEU A 471 -54.17 -34.92 -14.77
C LEU A 471 -54.53 -35.67 -16.07
N ASP A 472 -54.81 -36.96 -15.86
CA ASP A 472 -55.76 -37.85 -16.57
C ASP A 472 -55.34 -38.73 -17.78
N GLU A 473 -55.70 -40.01 -17.58
CA GLU A 473 -55.98 -41.14 -18.49
C GLU A 473 -54.87 -41.79 -19.35
N GLY A 474 -54.95 -43.13 -19.48
CA GLY A 474 -53.95 -44.04 -20.07
C GLY A 474 -54.40 -44.68 -21.41
N PRO A 475 -54.09 -45.97 -21.73
CA PRO A 475 -53.96 -47.10 -20.78
C PRO A 475 -52.74 -48.06 -21.00
N SER A 476 -52.79 -49.17 -20.26
CA SER A 476 -51.98 -50.42 -20.22
C SER A 476 -51.90 -51.22 -21.56
N PHE A 477 -51.18 -52.35 -21.73
CA PHE A 477 -50.89 -53.49 -20.81
C PHE A 477 -49.71 -54.38 -21.30
N GLY A 478 -49.06 -55.12 -20.38
CA GLY A 478 -48.07 -56.19 -20.63
C GLY A 478 -46.62 -55.70 -20.78
N ASP A 479 -45.56 -56.42 -20.41
CA ASP A 479 -45.40 -57.73 -19.72
C ASP A 479 -43.95 -57.81 -19.14
N SER A 480 -43.56 -58.59 -18.12
CA SER A 480 -44.28 -59.51 -17.23
C SER A 480 -43.45 -59.87 -15.95
N VAL A 481 -44.13 -60.43 -14.93
CA VAL A 481 -43.68 -61.55 -14.05
C VAL A 481 -42.58 -61.37 -12.96
N ARG A 482 -43.01 -61.62 -11.69
CA ARG A 482 -42.29 -62.09 -10.46
C ARG A 482 -41.23 -61.17 -9.81
N SER A 483 -41.36 -60.65 -8.58
CA SER A 483 -42.24 -60.85 -7.40
C SER A 483 -41.88 -61.95 -6.37
N ARG A 484 -42.25 -61.65 -5.10
CA ARG A 484 -42.20 -62.41 -3.82
C ARG A 484 -40.95 -62.20 -2.93
N ILE A 485 -41.07 -62.06 -1.59
CA ILE A 485 -42.21 -61.69 -0.71
C ILE A 485 -41.72 -61.25 0.72
N VAL A 486 -42.68 -60.92 1.61
CA VAL A 486 -42.64 -60.53 3.04
C VAL A 486 -42.47 -59.02 3.29
N GLY A 487 -43.37 -58.35 4.02
CA GLY A 487 -44.63 -58.79 4.64
C GLY A 487 -45.41 -57.61 5.24
N SER A 488 -46.72 -57.77 5.48
CA SER A 488 -47.60 -56.65 5.86
C SER A 488 -47.87 -56.53 7.36
N ARG A 489 -48.10 -55.29 7.81
CA ARG A 489 -49.25 -55.01 8.69
C ARG A 489 -49.70 -53.56 8.61
N PHE A 490 -50.95 -53.37 8.20
CA PHE A 490 -51.73 -52.17 8.48
C PHE A 490 -52.24 -52.21 9.93
N GLN A 491 -52.46 -51.05 10.53
CA GLN A 491 -53.49 -50.89 11.56
C GLN A 491 -54.07 -49.47 11.49
N GLU A 492 -55.24 -49.36 10.85
CA GLU A 492 -56.07 -48.16 10.82
C GLU A 492 -56.91 -48.07 12.11
N VAL A 493 -57.16 -46.85 12.61
CA VAL A 493 -58.40 -46.49 13.32
C VAL A 493 -58.70 -45.01 13.02
N ASN A 494 -59.95 -44.70 12.66
CA ASN A 494 -60.43 -43.33 12.40
C ASN A 494 -60.62 -42.53 13.71
N HIS A 495 -60.79 -41.21 13.61
CA HIS A 495 -62.13 -40.65 13.80
C HIS A 495 -62.28 -39.27 13.13
N ASP A 496 -63.51 -38.74 13.15
CA ASP A 496 -64.06 -37.84 12.14
C ASP A 496 -64.28 -36.39 12.63
N ASP A 497 -64.87 -35.57 11.77
CA ASP A 497 -65.15 -34.14 11.93
C ASP A 497 -65.82 -33.71 13.25
N HIS A 498 -65.51 -32.48 13.69
CA HIS A 498 -66.55 -31.45 13.97
C HIS A 498 -65.97 -30.02 14.12
N GLY A 499 -66.54 -29.06 13.38
CA GLY A 499 -67.06 -27.82 13.99
C GLY A 499 -66.17 -26.58 14.21
N GLU A 500 -65.96 -25.80 13.14
CA GLU A 500 -65.94 -24.31 13.13
C GLU A 500 -64.86 -23.49 13.90
N ALA A 501 -64.96 -22.16 13.74
CA ALA A 501 -64.31 -21.07 14.49
C ALA A 501 -62.78 -20.86 14.34
N LEU A 502 -62.35 -20.33 13.19
CA LEU A 502 -61.15 -19.48 13.12
C LEU A 502 -61.33 -18.21 13.97
N PRO A 503 -60.28 -17.77 14.69
CA PRO A 503 -59.83 -16.40 14.45
C PRO A 503 -58.30 -16.25 14.34
N ILE A 504 -57.89 -15.30 13.50
CA ILE A 504 -56.50 -14.86 13.34
C ILE A 504 -56.09 -13.96 14.52
N GLY A 505 -54.86 -14.12 15.03
CA GLY A 505 -54.18 -13.06 15.79
C GLY A 505 -53.42 -13.49 17.04
N SER A 506 -52.22 -14.07 16.89
CA SER A 506 -51.23 -14.12 17.98
C SER A 506 -50.59 -12.74 18.18
N ARG A 507 -50.49 -12.29 19.43
CA ARG A 507 -49.98 -10.95 19.80
C ARG A 507 -48.48 -11.00 20.12
N VAL A 508 -47.75 -9.96 19.70
CA VAL A 508 -46.42 -9.68 20.25
C VAL A 508 -46.61 -9.05 21.64
N ASN A 509 -46.03 -9.66 22.67
CA ASN A 509 -45.98 -9.09 24.02
C ASN A 509 -44.85 -8.06 24.11
N THR A 510 -45.19 -6.77 24.12
CA THR A 510 -44.34 -5.72 24.68
C THR A 510 -44.82 -5.41 26.11
N ILE A 511 -43.94 -5.61 27.10
CA ILE A 511 -44.28 -5.36 28.50
C ILE A 511 -44.23 -3.85 28.75
N SER A 512 -45.40 -3.23 28.87
CA SER A 512 -45.57 -1.93 29.52
C SER A 512 -45.08 -1.99 30.97
N SER A 513 -44.55 -0.92 31.55
CA SER A 513 -45.33 0.06 32.34
C SER A 513 -44.32 0.90 33.16
N VAL A 514 -44.56 2.11 33.69
CA VAL A 514 -45.66 3.12 33.64
C VAL A 514 -45.02 4.44 34.13
N ASN A 515 -45.41 5.67 33.75
CA ASN A 515 -46.65 6.35 34.19
C ASN A 515 -46.95 7.66 33.40
N TYR A 516 -48.13 8.25 33.63
CA TYR A 516 -48.74 9.33 32.83
C TYR A 516 -48.51 10.77 33.34
N LYS A 517 -48.41 11.72 32.39
CA LYS A 517 -49.13 13.03 32.29
C LYS A 517 -48.49 13.92 31.20
N ASP A 518 -49.17 14.83 30.50
CA ASP A 518 -50.57 14.88 30.00
C ASP A 518 -50.66 15.91 28.84
N ARG A 519 -51.66 15.77 27.96
CA ARG A 519 -52.22 16.77 27.00
C ARG A 519 -51.32 17.54 26.01
N ARG A 520 -51.70 17.40 24.73
CA ARG A 520 -51.79 18.43 23.65
C ARG A 520 -50.52 19.25 23.31
N GLY A 521 -50.04 19.35 22.08
CA GLY A 521 -50.56 18.86 20.78
C GLY A 521 -50.46 19.95 19.71
N GLY A 522 -49.94 19.61 18.53
CA GLY A 522 -49.80 20.55 17.42
C GLY A 522 -48.99 19.97 16.26
N SER A 523 -49.40 20.28 15.04
CA SER A 523 -48.70 19.93 13.80
C SER A 523 -47.95 21.14 13.24
N SER A 524 -46.74 20.95 12.70
CA SER A 524 -46.42 21.35 11.30
C SER A 524 -44.93 21.25 10.95
N ASN A 525 -44.67 20.74 9.75
CA ASN A 525 -43.72 21.22 8.75
C ASN A 525 -42.44 22.00 9.15
N THR A 526 -41.31 21.44 8.71
CA THR A 526 -40.20 22.09 7.95
C THR A 526 -39.42 23.27 8.53
N ARG A 527 -38.10 23.19 8.32
CA ARG A 527 -37.25 24.13 7.53
C ARG A 527 -36.09 24.81 8.29
N ASP A 528 -34.93 24.77 7.62
CA ASP A 528 -33.74 25.65 7.59
C ASP A 528 -33.14 26.30 8.88
N ASP A 529 -31.80 26.22 8.90
CA ASP A 529 -30.82 27.24 9.34
C ASP A 529 -30.58 27.62 10.81
N SER A 530 -29.35 27.25 11.24
CA SER A 530 -28.27 28.16 11.69
C SER A 530 -27.93 28.36 13.18
N PHE A 531 -26.60 28.40 13.41
CA PHE A 531 -25.82 29.10 14.44
C PHE A 531 -26.48 29.58 15.76
N GLY A 532 -25.99 29.04 16.89
CA GLY A 532 -24.97 29.82 17.63
C GLY A 532 -25.16 30.16 19.12
N THR A 533 -24.23 29.64 19.94
CA THR A 533 -23.55 30.33 21.08
C THR A 533 -24.26 30.50 22.45
N TYR A 534 -23.46 30.28 23.52
CA TYR A 534 -23.72 30.54 24.96
C TYR A 534 -24.89 29.75 25.61
N GLY A 535 -24.90 29.51 26.93
CA GLY A 535 -23.89 29.77 27.98
C GLY A 535 -24.49 29.75 29.41
N GLY A 536 -23.67 29.54 30.45
CA GLY A 536 -24.08 29.48 31.88
C GLY A 536 -24.48 28.06 32.32
N GLN A 537 -23.95 27.46 33.41
CA GLN A 537 -23.82 27.86 34.83
C GLN A 537 -25.09 27.67 35.66
N HIS A 538 -25.09 26.68 36.56
CA HIS A 538 -25.34 26.74 38.01
C HIS A 538 -25.25 25.28 38.55
N HIS A 539 -24.35 24.89 39.46
CA HIS A 539 -24.10 25.26 40.88
C HIS A 539 -24.79 24.30 41.88
N VAL A 540 -23.99 23.77 42.82
CA VAL A 540 -24.36 23.40 44.23
C VAL A 540 -25.30 22.18 44.43
N ALA A 541 -25.11 21.31 45.42
CA ALA A 541 -23.92 20.82 46.17
C ALA A 541 -24.34 19.58 47.01
N ASP A 542 -23.36 18.72 47.35
CA ASP A 542 -23.19 18.00 48.65
C ASP A 542 -24.31 17.10 49.27
N PRO A 543 -23.99 16.19 50.22
CA PRO A 543 -22.76 15.39 50.42
C PRO A 543 -23.06 13.91 50.83
N SER A 544 -22.09 13.25 51.48
CA SER A 544 -22.19 11.99 52.28
C SER A 544 -22.21 10.65 51.52
N SER A 545 -21.62 9.55 52.02
CA SER A 545 -20.70 9.34 53.17
C SER A 545 -20.06 7.94 53.18
N GLY A 546 -18.83 7.84 53.71
CA GLY A 546 -18.22 6.61 54.27
C GLY A 546 -17.62 5.62 53.25
N ASN A 547 -16.53 4.89 53.52
CA ASN A 547 -15.59 4.80 54.66
C ASN A 547 -14.15 4.70 54.06
N GLU A 548 -13.07 5.22 54.64
CA GLU A 548 -12.26 4.67 55.77
C GLU A 548 -11.88 3.17 55.60
N ALA A 549 -10.61 2.73 55.73
CA ALA A 549 -9.39 3.38 56.24
C ALA A 549 -8.07 2.80 55.63
N ASP A 550 -7.00 3.61 55.63
CA ASP A 550 -5.64 3.44 56.23
C ASP A 550 -5.08 2.02 56.57
N THR A 551 -3.75 1.77 56.72
CA THR A 551 -2.54 2.64 56.82
C THR A 551 -1.25 1.93 56.31
N ASP A 552 -0.10 2.63 56.33
CA ASP A 552 1.24 2.14 55.95
C ASP A 552 1.83 0.98 56.78
N THR A 553 2.76 0.21 56.19
CA THR A 553 4.02 -0.16 56.87
C THR A 553 5.17 -0.57 55.94
N TYR A 554 6.35 0.02 56.16
CA TYR A 554 7.68 -0.54 55.85
C TYR A 554 8.32 -0.94 57.20
N PRO A 555 9.12 -2.02 57.34
CA PRO A 555 10.50 -1.95 56.84
C PRO A 555 11.22 -3.26 56.44
N LEU A 556 12.28 -3.07 55.64
CA LEU A 556 13.60 -3.71 55.70
C LEU A 556 13.76 -5.07 56.40
N THR A 557 14.24 -6.08 55.64
CA THR A 557 15.26 -7.01 56.15
C THR A 557 16.24 -7.38 55.03
N LYS A 558 17.45 -7.83 55.42
CA LYS A 558 18.62 -7.96 54.56
C LYS A 558 19.34 -9.26 54.85
N THR A 559 19.31 -10.21 53.92
CA THR A 559 20.16 -11.39 53.92
C THR A 559 21.04 -11.38 52.68
N MET A 560 22.35 -11.19 52.90
CA MET A 560 23.33 -11.75 51.98
C MET A 560 23.33 -13.25 52.19
N ASP A 561 23.46 -14.03 51.13
CA ASP A 561 24.24 -15.26 51.23
C ASP A 561 25.05 -15.49 49.96
N ARG A 562 26.24 -16.05 50.14
CA ARG A 562 27.29 -16.16 49.13
C ARG A 562 28.35 -17.14 49.62
N ASP A 563 28.47 -18.31 49.01
CA ASP A 563 29.76 -18.79 48.47
C ASP A 563 29.73 -20.16 47.73
N THR A 564 30.70 -20.32 46.84
CA THR A 564 31.42 -21.54 46.41
C THR A 564 30.70 -22.86 46.06
N SER A 565 30.68 -23.19 44.75
CA SER A 565 31.40 -24.33 44.12
C SER A 565 31.02 -24.36 42.63
N ARG A 566 31.86 -24.64 41.61
CA ARG A 566 33.16 -25.33 41.41
C ARG A 566 33.15 -26.87 41.50
N ARG A 567 32.62 -27.48 40.44
CA ARG A 567 33.12 -28.70 39.77
C ARG A 567 32.61 -28.63 38.32
N GLU A 568 33.36 -28.68 37.22
CA GLU A 568 34.68 -29.24 36.85
C GLU A 568 34.63 -30.74 36.46
N SER A 569 35.19 -31.02 35.27
CA SER A 569 35.30 -32.31 34.56
C SER A 569 34.11 -32.78 33.67
N GLY A 570 34.47 -33.37 32.53
CA GLY A 570 33.58 -33.76 31.42
C GLY A 570 34.27 -33.64 30.05
N LYS A 571 35.42 -34.32 29.87
CA LYS A 571 36.39 -34.07 28.78
C LYS A 571 36.72 -35.34 27.97
N GLY A 572 36.58 -35.26 26.65
CA GLY A 572 37.00 -36.24 25.63
C GLY A 572 36.67 -35.63 24.24
N SER A 573 37.55 -35.46 23.25
CA SER A 573 38.79 -36.17 22.85
C SER A 573 38.50 -37.55 22.25
N ALA A 574 39.00 -37.94 21.07
CA ALA A 574 39.96 -37.30 20.13
C ALA A 574 39.51 -37.51 18.65
N THR A 575 39.78 -36.59 17.72
CA THR A 575 40.83 -36.61 16.65
C THR A 575 40.82 -37.80 15.68
N ASP A 576 40.91 -37.46 14.38
CA ASP A 576 41.94 -37.87 13.39
C ASP A 576 41.37 -37.49 11.99
N ASP A 577 42.00 -36.65 11.14
CA ASP A 577 43.26 -36.80 10.40
C ASP A 577 43.16 -37.90 9.30
N PHE A 578 43.50 -37.72 8.01
CA PHE A 578 43.97 -36.53 7.26
C PHE A 578 43.71 -36.70 5.71
N PRO A 579 44.49 -36.22 4.69
CA PRO A 579 43.90 -35.55 3.52
C PRO A 579 44.03 -36.25 2.14
N SER A 580 43.44 -35.63 1.10
CA SER A 580 44.15 -35.27 -0.15
C SER A 580 43.27 -34.39 -1.08
N ALA A 581 43.87 -33.78 -2.10
CA ALA A 581 43.21 -32.87 -3.05
C ALA A 581 43.40 -33.33 -4.50
N ILE A 582 42.53 -32.88 -5.41
CA ILE A 582 42.75 -32.83 -6.86
C ILE A 582 41.97 -31.63 -7.45
N LEU A 583 42.28 -31.27 -8.69
CA LEU A 583 42.14 -29.92 -9.27
C LEU A 583 41.17 -29.90 -10.48
N VAL A 584 40.82 -28.67 -10.93
CA VAL A 584 40.31 -28.29 -12.28
C VAL A 584 38.78 -28.17 -12.48
N ASP A 585 38.41 -26.98 -12.97
CA ASP A 585 37.25 -26.49 -13.72
C ASP A 585 35.86 -27.16 -13.66
N SER A 586 34.86 -26.30 -13.43
CA SER A 586 33.80 -26.08 -14.44
C SER A 586 33.23 -24.66 -14.35
N ILE A 587 33.44 -23.86 -15.40
CA ILE A 587 32.78 -22.56 -15.59
C ILE A 587 31.43 -22.79 -16.28
N MET A 588 30.32 -22.46 -15.61
CA MET A 588 28.99 -22.39 -16.23
C MET A 588 28.28 -21.11 -15.81
N ASN A 589 28.38 -20.09 -16.66
CA ASN A 589 27.55 -18.88 -16.56
C ASN A 589 26.12 -19.20 -17.02
N TYR A 590 25.12 -18.90 -16.19
CA TYR A 590 23.73 -18.77 -16.66
C TYR A 590 23.24 -17.34 -16.49
N ASN A 591 23.47 -16.53 -17.53
CA ASN A 591 22.80 -15.25 -17.74
C ASN A 591 21.54 -15.48 -18.59
N SER A 592 20.36 -15.45 -17.97
CA SER A 592 19.08 -15.45 -18.68
C SER A 592 18.38 -14.09 -18.53
N SER A 593 18.54 -13.25 -19.55
CA SER A 593 17.69 -12.07 -19.77
C SER A 593 17.46 -11.85 -21.27
N PRO A 594 16.30 -11.30 -21.64
CA PRO A 594 15.65 -11.70 -22.90
C PRO A 594 16.16 -10.93 -24.12
N LYS A 595 16.07 -11.59 -25.27
CA LYS A 595 16.05 -10.93 -26.58
C LYS A 595 14.85 -11.40 -27.40
N ARG A 596 14.30 -10.46 -28.16
CA ARG A 596 13.46 -10.69 -29.34
C ARG A 596 14.13 -11.70 -30.27
N MET A 597 13.31 -12.50 -30.95
CA MET A 597 13.59 -12.91 -32.33
C MET A 597 12.49 -12.36 -33.24
N ASP A 598 12.86 -12.13 -34.49
CA ASP A 598 12.05 -11.52 -35.54
C ASP A 598 12.54 -12.11 -36.89
N SER A 599 11.61 -12.34 -37.81
CA SER A 599 11.76 -12.73 -39.24
C SER A 599 13.03 -13.45 -39.79
N GLY A 600 12.82 -14.57 -40.51
CA GLY A 600 13.78 -15.20 -41.45
C GLY A 600 13.80 -16.73 -41.31
N ILE A 601 13.31 -17.58 -42.22
CA ILE A 601 13.52 -17.73 -43.69
C ILE A 601 14.96 -18.17 -44.04
N GLY A 602 15.09 -19.38 -44.56
CA GLY A 602 16.32 -20.00 -45.07
C GLY A 602 16.14 -21.51 -45.27
N ASP A 603 16.18 -21.97 -46.52
CA ASP A 603 15.96 -23.37 -46.95
C ASP A 603 17.24 -24.23 -46.93
N TYR A 604 17.13 -25.48 -47.44
CA TYR A 604 18.21 -26.43 -47.81
C TYR A 604 18.88 -27.24 -46.67
N GLU A 605 19.19 -28.55 -46.80
CA GLU A 605 18.67 -29.63 -47.68
C GLU A 605 19.16 -31.04 -47.23
N LEU A 606 18.50 -32.10 -47.73
CA LEU A 606 19.03 -33.43 -48.14
C LEU A 606 19.57 -34.52 -47.16
N ILE A 607 19.20 -35.77 -47.54
CA ILE A 607 19.88 -37.08 -47.42
C ILE A 607 19.68 -37.95 -46.15
N ASP A 608 18.69 -38.85 -46.29
CA ASP A 608 18.73 -40.34 -46.20
C ASP A 608 19.42 -41.08 -45.04
N ASN A 609 18.71 -42.07 -44.47
CA ASN A 609 18.88 -43.48 -44.87
C ASN A 609 17.72 -44.39 -44.38
N GLU A 610 17.18 -45.20 -45.30
CA GLU A 610 17.11 -46.68 -45.29
C GLU A 610 17.00 -47.47 -43.94
N GLU A 611 16.21 -48.54 -43.80
CA GLU A 611 15.21 -49.17 -44.70
C GLU A 611 14.32 -50.20 -43.93
N GLN A 612 13.62 -51.08 -44.68
CA GLN A 612 13.29 -52.48 -44.31
C GLN A 612 11.92 -52.81 -43.68
N ASN A 613 10.88 -52.65 -44.48
CA ASN A 613 9.94 -53.70 -44.95
C ASN A 613 9.48 -54.83 -43.99
N ASP A 614 8.15 -55.04 -43.94
CA ASP A 614 7.59 -56.34 -44.37
C ASP A 614 6.13 -56.22 -44.91
N LEU A 615 5.60 -57.26 -45.57
CA LEU A 615 4.64 -57.09 -46.68
C LEU A 615 3.27 -57.82 -46.62
N THR A 616 2.19 -57.06 -46.91
CA THR A 616 0.95 -57.47 -47.64
C THR A 616 -0.09 -58.39 -46.92
N PRO A 617 -1.28 -58.71 -47.51
CA PRO A 617 -2.37 -57.74 -47.77
C PRO A 617 -3.81 -58.24 -47.44
N SER A 618 -4.77 -57.34 -47.12
CA SER A 618 -6.22 -57.66 -47.25
C SER A 618 -7.19 -56.47 -47.45
N ARG A 619 -7.31 -56.06 -48.72
CA ARG A 619 -8.56 -55.81 -49.47
C ARG A 619 -9.85 -55.31 -48.74
N SER A 620 -10.24 -54.07 -49.11
CA SER A 620 -11.63 -53.62 -49.35
C SER A 620 -12.61 -53.40 -48.18
N GLY A 621 -12.89 -52.13 -47.87
CA GLY A 621 -14.00 -51.71 -47.01
C GLY A 621 -14.36 -50.22 -47.17
N MET A 622 -14.83 -49.79 -48.35
CA MET A 622 -15.22 -48.39 -48.59
C MET A 622 -16.48 -48.00 -47.81
N ALA A 623 -16.36 -47.02 -46.92
CA ALA A 623 -17.48 -46.21 -46.43
C ALA A 623 -16.99 -44.78 -46.12
N ASN A 624 -17.41 -43.80 -46.92
CA ASN A 624 -17.06 -42.40 -46.70
C ASN A 624 -17.85 -41.86 -45.50
N MET A 625 -17.20 -41.52 -44.40
CA MET A 625 -17.68 -40.48 -43.49
C MET A 625 -16.92 -39.19 -43.76
N ARG A 626 -17.65 -38.20 -44.27
CA ARG A 626 -17.16 -36.85 -44.54
C ARG A 626 -17.66 -35.99 -43.39
N GLU A 627 -16.77 -35.48 -42.55
CA GLU A 627 -17.16 -34.60 -41.44
C GLU A 627 -17.76 -33.30 -42.00
N GLU A 628 -19.06 -33.13 -41.81
CA GLU A 628 -19.80 -31.95 -42.21
C GLU A 628 -19.74 -30.93 -41.06
N ARG A 629 -18.90 -29.90 -41.21
CA ARG A 629 -18.76 -28.82 -40.20
C ARG A 629 -20.10 -28.09 -40.04
N GLU A 630 -20.83 -28.36 -38.96
CA GLU A 630 -22.01 -27.56 -38.61
C GLU A 630 -21.62 -26.10 -38.37
N VAL A 631 -22.20 -25.19 -39.16
CA VAL A 631 -22.02 -23.75 -39.02
C VAL A 631 -22.89 -23.25 -37.84
N PRO A 632 -22.35 -22.44 -36.91
CA PRO A 632 -23.06 -22.02 -35.71
C PRO A 632 -24.36 -21.24 -36.02
N LEU A 633 -25.41 -21.50 -35.24
CA LEU A 633 -26.77 -21.07 -35.56
C LEU A 633 -27.02 -19.55 -35.56
N HIS A 634 -26.14 -18.71 -35.02
CA HIS A 634 -26.34 -17.25 -35.01
C HIS A 634 -26.39 -16.63 -36.42
N LEU A 635 -25.86 -17.33 -37.44
CA LEU A 635 -26.00 -16.95 -38.85
C LEU A 635 -27.42 -17.17 -39.42
N ARG A 636 -28.31 -17.87 -38.69
CA ARG A 636 -29.75 -17.92 -39.02
C ARG A 636 -30.46 -16.68 -38.50
N LEU A 637 -30.55 -15.66 -39.37
CA LEU A 637 -31.55 -14.57 -39.39
C LEU A 637 -32.40 -14.44 -38.10
N GLN A 638 -31.86 -13.76 -37.09
CA GLN A 638 -32.67 -13.28 -35.97
C GLN A 638 -33.81 -12.36 -36.48
N PRO A 639 -34.96 -12.27 -35.77
CA PRO A 639 -36.12 -11.49 -36.21
C PRO A 639 -35.88 -9.96 -36.10
N GLN A 640 -35.17 -9.44 -37.10
CA GLN A 640 -35.07 -8.02 -37.50
C GLN A 640 -34.96 -6.99 -36.37
N GLY A 641 -33.85 -7.05 -35.63
CA GLY A 641 -33.09 -5.81 -35.40
C GLY A 641 -32.58 -5.25 -36.74
N GLY A 642 -32.31 -3.95 -36.82
CA GLY A 642 -31.74 -3.35 -38.03
C GLY A 642 -30.39 -3.99 -38.37
N PHE A 643 -30.23 -4.55 -39.57
CA PHE A 643 -29.06 -5.36 -39.94
C PHE A 643 -27.81 -4.47 -40.05
N VAL A 644 -27.05 -4.38 -38.96
CA VAL A 644 -25.76 -3.69 -38.92
C VAL A 644 -24.76 -4.48 -39.75
N ARG A 645 -24.44 -3.99 -40.94
CA ARG A 645 -23.34 -4.52 -41.74
C ARG A 645 -22.02 -4.23 -41.02
N PRO A 646 -21.03 -5.16 -41.05
CA PRO A 646 -19.69 -4.84 -40.60
C PRO A 646 -19.10 -3.67 -41.40
N LEU A 647 -18.12 -2.98 -40.83
CA LEU A 647 -17.40 -1.90 -41.50
C LEU A 647 -16.89 -2.39 -42.87
N SER A 648 -17.19 -1.62 -43.92
CA SER A 648 -16.80 -1.94 -45.30
C SER A 648 -15.28 -1.85 -45.47
N GLY A 649 -14.60 -2.95 -45.17
CA GLY A 649 -13.13 -3.03 -45.13
C GLY A 649 -12.61 -4.37 -44.60
N LEU A 650 -13.23 -4.96 -43.57
CA LEU A 650 -12.91 -6.33 -43.18
C LEU A 650 -13.49 -7.33 -44.19
N GLY A 651 -12.70 -8.32 -44.57
CA GLY A 651 -13.17 -9.45 -45.37
C GLY A 651 -13.97 -10.45 -44.55
N ASN A 652 -14.91 -11.17 -45.17
CA ASN A 652 -15.63 -12.27 -44.52
C ASN A 652 -14.66 -13.37 -44.02
N GLU A 653 -13.51 -13.52 -44.67
CA GLU A 653 -12.45 -14.46 -44.28
C GLU A 653 -11.74 -14.03 -42.98
N GLU A 654 -11.49 -12.73 -42.78
CA GLU A 654 -10.90 -12.18 -41.56
C GLU A 654 -11.88 -12.22 -40.39
N LEU A 655 -13.17 -11.97 -40.64
CA LEU A 655 -14.21 -12.19 -39.63
C LEU A 655 -14.35 -13.68 -39.29
N GLY A 656 -14.15 -14.56 -40.28
CA GLY A 656 -14.11 -16.01 -40.12
C GLY A 656 -12.94 -16.50 -39.27
N SER A 657 -11.73 -15.96 -39.46
CA SER A 657 -10.57 -16.31 -38.62
C SER A 657 -10.71 -15.79 -37.20
N ILE A 658 -11.17 -14.55 -37.00
CA ILE A 658 -11.50 -14.02 -35.66
C ILE A 658 -12.52 -14.92 -34.96
N TYR A 659 -13.52 -15.46 -35.67
CA TYR A 659 -14.48 -16.38 -35.07
C TYR A 659 -13.90 -17.79 -34.79
N SER A 660 -12.95 -18.29 -35.61
CA SER A 660 -12.26 -19.55 -35.26
C SER A 660 -11.36 -19.39 -34.02
N ASP A 661 -10.64 -18.26 -33.91
CA ASP A 661 -9.84 -17.93 -32.73
C ASP A 661 -10.74 -17.89 -31.47
N ILE A 662 -11.89 -17.20 -31.55
CA ILE A 662 -12.90 -17.16 -30.48
C ILE A 662 -13.37 -18.58 -30.11
N GLY A 663 -13.65 -19.43 -31.11
CA GLY A 663 -14.04 -20.82 -30.91
C GLY A 663 -13.00 -21.63 -30.14
N GLU A 664 -11.72 -21.49 -30.50
CA GLU A 664 -10.59 -22.18 -29.85
C GLU A 664 -10.35 -21.67 -28.42
N TRP A 665 -10.26 -20.35 -28.21
CA TRP A 665 -10.06 -19.81 -26.86
C TRP A 665 -11.27 -20.12 -25.94
N ARG A 666 -12.50 -20.25 -26.48
CA ARG A 666 -13.69 -20.71 -25.71
C ARG A 666 -13.60 -22.19 -25.31
N THR A 667 -12.98 -23.08 -26.09
CA THR A 667 -12.80 -24.50 -25.69
C THR A 667 -11.64 -24.66 -24.72
N GLN A 668 -10.49 -24.00 -24.97
CA GLN A 668 -9.36 -23.98 -24.05
C GLN A 668 -9.76 -23.41 -22.68
N LEU A 669 -10.54 -22.32 -22.64
CA LEU A 669 -11.03 -21.73 -21.38
C LEU A 669 -11.92 -22.70 -20.58
N LYS A 670 -12.68 -23.59 -21.24
CA LYS A 670 -13.46 -24.63 -20.56
C LYS A 670 -12.56 -25.73 -20.00
N GLN A 671 -11.58 -26.17 -20.76
CA GLN A 671 -10.63 -27.19 -20.31
C GLN A 671 -9.86 -26.72 -19.07
N ILE A 672 -9.20 -25.55 -19.12
CA ILE A 672 -8.39 -25.05 -18.00
C ILE A 672 -9.24 -24.76 -16.74
N ASN A 673 -10.51 -24.34 -16.89
CA ASN A 673 -11.41 -24.19 -15.75
C ASN A 673 -11.79 -25.55 -15.11
N ASN A 674 -11.95 -26.61 -15.90
CA ASN A 674 -12.15 -27.96 -15.37
C ASN A 674 -10.89 -28.44 -14.62
N GLU A 675 -9.70 -28.31 -15.23
CA GLU A 675 -8.42 -28.70 -14.61
C GLU A 675 -8.13 -27.93 -13.31
N ILE A 676 -8.46 -26.63 -13.26
CA ILE A 676 -8.39 -25.83 -12.03
C ILE A 676 -9.38 -26.37 -10.99
N SER A 677 -10.61 -26.71 -11.38
CA SER A 677 -11.60 -27.27 -10.43
C SER A 677 -11.17 -28.63 -9.87
N GLU A 678 -10.55 -29.48 -10.68
CA GLU A 678 -10.00 -30.77 -10.25
C GLU A 678 -8.82 -30.58 -9.29
N ALA A 679 -7.88 -29.68 -9.60
CA ALA A 679 -6.77 -29.34 -8.72
C ALA A 679 -7.21 -28.66 -7.41
N GLN A 680 -8.24 -27.80 -7.45
CA GLN A 680 -8.87 -27.22 -6.25
C GLN A 680 -9.49 -28.33 -5.40
N ASN A 681 -10.24 -29.26 -6.00
CA ASN A 681 -10.84 -30.40 -5.30
C ASN A 681 -9.77 -31.31 -4.67
N GLU A 682 -8.66 -31.56 -5.36
CA GLU A 682 -7.49 -32.27 -4.83
C GLU A 682 -6.90 -31.56 -3.59
N CYS A 683 -6.64 -30.26 -3.69
CA CYS A 683 -6.17 -29.44 -2.56
C CYS A 683 -7.15 -29.44 -1.36
N TYR A 684 -8.47 -29.39 -1.60
CA TYR A 684 -9.48 -29.49 -0.54
C TYR A 684 -9.47 -30.87 0.15
N ASN A 685 -9.29 -31.96 -0.62
CA ASN A 685 -9.15 -33.30 -0.05
C ASN A 685 -7.87 -33.43 0.79
N ASP A 686 -6.74 -32.86 0.34
CA ASP A 686 -5.47 -32.84 1.07
C ASP A 686 -5.56 -32.07 2.39
N ILE A 687 -6.31 -30.95 2.41
CA ILE A 687 -6.64 -30.16 3.62
C ILE A 687 -7.54 -30.96 4.59
N ALA A 688 -8.52 -31.70 4.07
CA ALA A 688 -9.44 -32.51 4.86
C ALA A 688 -8.76 -33.73 5.50
N ASP A 689 -7.90 -34.42 4.74
CA ASP A 689 -7.10 -35.56 5.21
C ASP A 689 -5.95 -35.10 6.14
N GLY A 690 -5.34 -33.95 5.85
CA GLY A 690 -4.16 -33.41 6.53
C GLY A 690 -2.85 -34.03 6.09
N ARG A 691 -2.67 -34.22 4.77
CA ARG A 691 -1.51 -34.91 4.19
C ARG A 691 -0.21 -34.12 4.36
N GLU A 692 0.92 -34.74 4.04
CA GLU A 692 2.26 -34.14 4.14
C GLU A 692 2.47 -32.89 3.23
N THR A 693 1.51 -32.60 2.36
CA THR A 693 1.42 -31.38 1.53
C THR A 693 1.02 -30.13 2.31
N VAL A 694 0.58 -30.23 3.57
CA VAL A 694 0.24 -29.07 4.41
C VAL A 694 1.49 -28.25 4.76
N ARG A 695 1.52 -26.97 4.35
CA ARG A 695 2.62 -26.03 4.62
C ARG A 695 2.48 -25.32 5.98
N GLY A 696 1.26 -25.26 6.51
CA GLY A 696 0.97 -24.68 7.83
C GLY A 696 -0.49 -24.21 7.96
N TRP A 697 -0.74 -23.36 8.95
CA TRP A 697 -2.09 -22.93 9.35
C TRP A 697 -2.17 -21.42 9.58
N LEU A 698 -3.20 -20.79 9.03
CA LEU A 698 -3.60 -19.42 9.33
C LEU A 698 -4.64 -19.45 10.45
N MET A 699 -4.42 -18.66 11.50
CA MET A 699 -5.30 -18.56 12.66
C MET A 699 -5.77 -17.12 12.85
N THR A 700 -7.02 -16.94 13.29
CA THR A 700 -7.50 -15.68 13.88
C THR A 700 -8.04 -15.95 15.28
N GLY A 701 -7.82 -15.02 16.20
CA GLY A 701 -8.18 -15.20 17.60
C GLY A 701 -7.59 -14.15 18.53
N ARG A 702 -7.98 -14.19 19.80
CA ARG A 702 -7.32 -13.40 20.85
C ARG A 702 -6.04 -14.10 21.30
N GLY A 703 -5.02 -13.34 21.65
CA GLY A 703 -3.79 -13.86 22.27
C GLY A 703 -2.88 -14.73 21.39
N LEU A 704 -3.07 -14.78 20.07
CA LEU A 704 -2.25 -15.63 19.17
C LEU A 704 -0.74 -15.37 19.30
N ARG A 705 -0.33 -14.15 19.67
CA ARG A 705 1.08 -13.80 19.95
C ARG A 705 1.80 -14.69 20.97
N PHE A 706 1.04 -15.38 21.82
CA PHE A 706 1.59 -16.22 22.90
C PHE A 706 1.86 -17.66 22.46
N LEU A 707 1.19 -18.13 21.40
CA LEU A 707 1.36 -19.49 20.86
C LEU A 707 2.77 -19.66 20.25
N PRO A 708 3.46 -20.78 20.53
CA PRO A 708 4.81 -21.02 20.03
C PRO A 708 4.84 -21.04 18.49
N GLY A 709 5.94 -20.54 17.93
CA GLY A 709 6.20 -20.56 16.49
C GLY A 709 5.39 -19.56 15.63
N ILE A 710 4.26 -19.04 16.11
CA ILE A 710 3.38 -18.16 15.32
C ILE A 710 4.07 -16.87 14.89
N GLU A 711 3.88 -16.49 13.63
CA GLU A 711 4.23 -15.16 13.12
C GLU A 711 2.98 -14.33 12.87
N LEU A 712 2.87 -13.20 13.59
CA LEU A 712 1.77 -12.26 13.44
C LEU A 712 1.78 -11.57 12.07
N ILE A 713 0.57 -11.39 11.53
CA ILE A 713 0.26 -10.65 10.30
C ILE A 713 -0.31 -9.29 10.76
N GLU A 714 0.54 -8.26 10.78
CA GLU A 714 0.24 -6.96 11.42
C GLU A 714 -0.93 -6.21 10.76
N GLY A 715 -1.12 -6.37 9.45
CA GLY A 715 -2.19 -5.70 8.70
C GLY A 715 -3.58 -6.29 8.90
N ARG A 716 -3.70 -7.55 9.38
CA ARG A 716 -4.97 -8.25 9.63
C ARG A 716 -5.94 -8.28 8.43
N THR A 717 -5.47 -8.09 7.19
CA THR A 717 -6.28 -8.23 5.96
C THR A 717 -5.82 -9.44 5.17
N LYS A 718 -6.66 -9.92 4.24
CA LYS A 718 -6.27 -10.93 3.24
C LYS A 718 -5.13 -10.44 2.35
N ASP A 719 -5.12 -9.14 2.03
CA ASP A 719 -4.12 -8.48 1.18
C ASP A 719 -2.74 -8.29 1.84
N ASP A 720 -2.62 -8.39 3.17
CA ASP A 720 -1.31 -8.40 3.83
C ASP A 720 -0.57 -9.73 3.61
N ILE A 721 -1.29 -10.80 3.26
CA ILE A 721 -0.75 -12.17 3.21
C ILE A 721 0.01 -12.39 1.90
N LEU A 722 1.32 -12.60 2.00
CA LEU A 722 2.15 -13.00 0.87
C LEU A 722 2.08 -14.53 0.69
N TRP A 723 1.00 -14.99 0.04
CA TRP A 723 0.73 -16.41 -0.27
C TRP A 723 1.92 -17.12 -0.94
N ASP A 724 2.56 -16.40 -1.86
CA ASP A 724 3.78 -16.78 -2.59
C ASP A 724 5.01 -17.03 -1.68
N GLU A 725 4.97 -16.54 -0.44
CA GLU A 725 5.97 -16.75 0.61
C GLU A 725 5.55 -17.83 1.62
N LEU A 726 4.24 -18.03 1.85
CA LEU A 726 3.71 -19.15 2.64
C LEU A 726 4.06 -20.51 2.03
N GLN A 727 4.05 -20.61 0.69
CA GLN A 727 4.36 -21.86 -0.02
C GLN A 727 5.87 -22.19 -0.06
N ARG A 728 6.77 -21.22 0.18
CA ARG A 728 8.21 -21.35 -0.08
C ARG A 728 9.05 -21.47 1.18
N GLN A 729 9.26 -22.71 1.63
CA GLN A 729 10.19 -23.08 2.70
C GLN A 729 11.58 -22.40 2.55
N GLY A 730 12.13 -21.85 3.64
CA GLY A 730 13.48 -21.26 3.67
C GLY A 730 13.61 -19.74 3.89
N ASN A 731 12.64 -19.08 4.53
CA ASN A 731 12.56 -17.62 4.77
C ASN A 731 13.89 -16.98 5.25
N ALA A 732 14.66 -17.69 6.10
CA ALA A 732 15.95 -17.23 6.60
C ALA A 732 16.96 -16.90 5.48
N LYS A 733 17.05 -17.72 4.42
CA LYS A 733 17.96 -17.51 3.28
C LYS A 733 17.57 -16.29 2.43
N LYS A 734 16.30 -15.90 2.42
CA LYS A 734 15.80 -14.68 1.77
C LYS A 734 16.15 -13.45 2.63
N LYS A 735 15.79 -13.48 3.92
CA LYS A 735 16.10 -12.44 4.91
C LYS A 735 17.60 -12.09 4.97
N ILE A 736 18.49 -13.08 4.93
CA ILE A 736 19.96 -12.85 4.88
C ILE A 736 20.37 -12.13 3.58
N ARG A 737 19.86 -12.57 2.42
CA ARG A 737 20.14 -11.90 1.13
C ARG A 737 19.65 -10.47 1.08
N PHE A 738 18.47 -10.17 1.64
CA PHE A 738 17.96 -8.80 1.77
C PHE A 738 18.91 -7.90 2.58
N TRP A 739 19.33 -8.33 3.76
CA TRP A 739 20.24 -7.52 4.60
C TRP A 739 21.64 -7.40 4.00
N LEU A 740 22.16 -8.44 3.34
CA LEU A 740 23.44 -8.38 2.60
C LEU A 740 23.36 -7.34 1.46
N LEU A 741 22.27 -7.34 0.69
CA LEU A 741 22.04 -6.36 -0.38
C LEU A 741 21.92 -4.94 0.18
N VAL A 742 21.18 -4.74 1.27
CA VAL A 742 21.09 -3.43 1.98
C VAL A 742 22.49 -2.96 2.42
N ILE A 743 23.32 -3.84 2.98
CA ILE A 743 24.70 -3.49 3.40
C ILE A 743 25.57 -3.14 2.18
N LEU A 744 25.46 -3.88 1.08
CA LEU A 744 26.18 -3.60 -0.17
C LEU A 744 25.80 -2.22 -0.75
N VAL A 745 24.49 -1.90 -0.82
CA VAL A 745 24.01 -0.58 -1.27
C VAL A 745 24.45 0.52 -0.32
N THR A 746 24.45 0.27 0.99
CA THR A 746 24.93 1.20 2.02
C THR A 746 26.42 1.54 1.82
N PHE A 747 27.25 0.54 1.51
CA PHE A 747 28.68 0.73 1.20
C PHE A 747 28.91 1.48 -0.13
N LEU A 748 28.19 1.10 -1.19
CA LEU A 748 28.30 1.76 -2.50
C LEU A 748 27.86 3.23 -2.44
N LEU A 749 26.80 3.54 -1.68
CA LEU A 749 26.38 4.91 -1.41
C LEU A 749 27.43 5.68 -0.60
N ALA A 750 28.01 5.06 0.44
CA ALA A 750 29.06 5.69 1.24
C ALA A 750 30.29 6.06 0.39
N ALA A 751 30.72 5.18 -0.51
CA ALA A 751 31.80 5.46 -1.48
C ALA A 751 31.41 6.57 -2.48
N GLY A 752 30.18 6.55 -3.02
CA GLY A 752 29.69 7.60 -3.91
C GLY A 752 29.64 8.97 -3.25
N LEU A 753 29.12 9.06 -2.02
CA LEU A 753 29.05 10.32 -1.26
C LEU A 753 30.42 10.84 -0.81
N LEU A 754 31.45 9.98 -0.67
CA LEU A 754 32.82 10.44 -0.42
C LEU A 754 33.36 11.26 -1.62
N GLY A 755 33.10 10.81 -2.85
CA GLY A 755 33.43 11.57 -4.06
C GLY A 755 32.66 12.90 -4.16
N VAL A 756 31.38 12.89 -3.79
CA VAL A 756 30.56 14.11 -3.73
C VAL A 756 31.05 15.08 -2.65
N ALA A 757 31.46 14.57 -1.47
CA ALA A 757 32.05 15.39 -0.41
C ALA A 757 33.32 16.08 -0.90
N GLY A 758 34.18 15.37 -1.67
CA GLY A 758 35.32 15.96 -2.36
C GLY A 758 34.95 17.17 -3.22
N LEU A 759 33.95 17.04 -4.11
CA LEU A 759 33.53 18.13 -5.00
C LEU A 759 32.82 19.28 -4.26
N ALA A 760 32.07 18.99 -3.19
CA ALA A 760 31.40 19.99 -2.35
C ALA A 760 32.38 20.79 -1.46
N VAL A 761 33.51 20.18 -1.09
CA VAL A 761 34.58 20.79 -0.27
C VAL A 761 35.70 21.37 -1.14
N ALA A 762 35.65 21.23 -2.46
CA ALA A 762 36.70 21.69 -3.38
C ALA A 762 37.04 23.19 -3.25
N SER A 763 36.05 24.04 -2.94
CA SER A 763 36.20 25.50 -2.75
C SER A 763 36.68 25.91 -1.34
N ALA A 764 36.91 24.96 -0.44
CA ALA A 764 37.46 25.22 0.89
C ALA A 764 38.91 25.70 0.83
N PRO A 765 39.38 26.47 1.83
CA PRO A 765 40.79 26.85 1.94
C PRO A 765 41.72 25.62 1.88
N GLU A 766 42.81 25.76 1.13
CA GLU A 766 43.92 24.81 0.96
C GLU A 766 43.59 23.44 0.33
N VAL A 767 42.33 22.99 0.29
CA VAL A 767 41.93 21.67 -0.23
C VAL A 767 42.28 21.48 -1.72
N ALA A 768 42.13 22.51 -2.55
CA ALA A 768 42.45 22.47 -3.98
C ALA A 768 43.95 22.23 -4.30
N HIS A 769 44.84 22.40 -3.31
CA HIS A 769 46.25 22.05 -3.44
C HIS A 769 46.44 20.52 -3.42
N TYR A 770 45.81 19.85 -2.46
CA TYR A 770 45.93 18.41 -2.24
C TYR A 770 45.13 17.57 -3.25
N LEU A 771 44.09 18.15 -3.87
CA LEU A 771 43.28 17.51 -4.90
C LEU A 771 43.50 18.21 -6.27
N PRO A 772 44.63 17.96 -6.96
CA PRO A 772 45.03 18.73 -8.15
C PRO A 772 44.05 18.63 -9.32
N PHE A 773 43.20 17.60 -9.35
CA PHE A 773 42.15 17.45 -10.37
C PHE A 773 41.04 18.52 -10.29
N PHE A 774 40.92 19.26 -9.18
CA PHE A 774 40.05 20.43 -9.08
C PHE A 774 40.70 21.74 -9.56
N GLN A 775 42.04 21.82 -9.68
CA GLN A 775 42.73 23.05 -10.05
C GLN A 775 42.28 23.69 -11.38
N PRO A 776 41.88 22.95 -12.44
CA PRO A 776 41.34 23.55 -13.66
C PRO A 776 40.11 24.44 -13.39
N LEU A 777 39.23 24.04 -12.46
CA LEU A 777 37.99 24.75 -12.11
C LEU A 777 38.22 26.09 -11.36
N PHE A 778 39.49 26.43 -11.08
CA PHE A 778 39.90 27.71 -10.49
C PHE A 778 40.67 28.63 -11.46
N ARG A 779 40.93 28.18 -12.70
CA ARG A 779 41.65 28.99 -13.70
C ARG A 779 40.75 29.94 -14.49
N ASP A 780 39.50 29.55 -14.67
CA ASP A 780 38.53 30.33 -15.44
C ASP A 780 37.91 31.41 -14.53
N GLY A 781 38.34 32.66 -14.72
CA GLY A 781 38.02 33.80 -13.83
C GLY A 781 36.58 34.31 -13.84
N GLU A 782 35.63 33.57 -14.41
CA GLU A 782 34.20 33.91 -14.36
C GLU A 782 33.62 33.52 -12.98
N LEU A 783 32.87 34.41 -12.32
CA LEU A 783 32.33 34.09 -10.99
C LEU A 783 31.12 33.14 -11.02
N ILE A 784 30.38 33.08 -12.13
CA ILE A 784 29.07 32.39 -12.20
C ILE A 784 29.24 30.89 -12.45
N GLY A 785 30.05 30.50 -13.44
CA GLY A 785 30.27 29.10 -13.82
C GLY A 785 30.76 28.22 -12.66
N PRO A 786 31.88 28.54 -12.01
CA PRO A 786 32.42 27.78 -10.88
C PRO A 786 31.45 27.74 -9.69
N GLY A 787 30.77 28.86 -9.38
CA GLY A 787 29.78 28.92 -8.30
C GLY A 787 28.63 27.91 -8.49
N ILE A 788 28.14 27.76 -9.73
CA ILE A 788 27.13 26.75 -10.07
C ILE A 788 27.74 25.34 -10.03
N VAL A 789 28.95 25.14 -10.54
CA VAL A 789 29.64 23.83 -10.54
C VAL A 789 29.83 23.28 -9.11
N TYR A 790 30.37 24.08 -8.19
CA TYR A 790 30.64 23.62 -6.81
C TYR A 790 29.37 23.44 -5.96
N THR A 791 28.26 24.12 -6.27
CA THR A 791 27.03 24.04 -5.45
C THR A 791 25.97 23.11 -6.04
N LEU A 792 25.71 23.18 -7.35
CA LEU A 792 24.63 22.43 -8.00
C LEU A 792 25.02 20.99 -8.31
N ILE A 793 26.22 20.77 -8.86
CA ILE A 793 26.60 19.45 -9.37
C ILE A 793 26.74 18.42 -8.23
N PRO A 794 27.40 18.72 -7.10
CA PRO A 794 27.35 17.87 -5.91
C PRO A 794 25.92 17.51 -5.45
N VAL A 795 25.00 18.47 -5.45
CA VAL A 795 23.61 18.26 -5.01
C VAL A 795 22.86 17.34 -5.97
N LEU A 796 23.01 17.52 -7.28
CA LEU A 796 22.40 16.66 -8.30
C LEU A 796 22.97 15.22 -8.27
N ILE A 797 24.28 15.07 -8.01
CA ILE A 797 24.89 13.73 -7.89
C ILE A 797 24.47 13.04 -6.58
N ALA A 798 24.46 13.76 -5.44
CA ALA A 798 23.99 13.21 -4.16
C ALA A 798 22.52 12.76 -4.24
N THR A 799 21.63 13.61 -4.76
CA THR A 799 20.20 13.29 -4.90
C THR A 799 19.97 12.11 -5.84
N LEU A 800 20.75 11.99 -6.92
CA LEU A 800 20.74 10.82 -7.80
C LEU A 800 21.19 9.55 -7.07
N PHE A 801 22.29 9.58 -6.31
CA PHE A 801 22.76 8.41 -5.55
C PHE A 801 21.77 7.99 -4.45
N PHE A 802 21.15 8.93 -3.73
CA PHE A 802 20.07 8.62 -2.78
C PHE A 802 18.86 8.00 -3.49
N PHE A 803 18.41 8.56 -4.61
CA PHE A 803 17.27 8.04 -5.37
C PHE A 803 17.52 6.61 -5.88
N ILE A 804 18.71 6.35 -6.44
CA ILE A 804 19.10 4.99 -6.87
C ILE A 804 19.12 4.04 -5.67
N SER A 805 19.76 4.42 -4.56
CA SER A 805 19.88 3.56 -3.38
C SER A 805 18.53 3.19 -2.75
N ILE A 806 17.61 4.16 -2.66
CA ILE A 806 16.25 3.92 -2.15
C ILE A 806 15.49 2.97 -3.08
N ASN A 807 15.56 3.19 -4.40
CA ASN A 807 14.91 2.34 -5.40
C ASN A 807 15.47 0.90 -5.39
N THR A 808 16.79 0.73 -5.25
CA THR A 808 17.41 -0.60 -5.10
C THR A 808 16.99 -1.30 -3.80
N ILE A 809 16.80 -0.57 -2.70
CA ILE A 809 16.29 -1.13 -1.43
C ILE A 809 14.79 -1.48 -1.53
N GLN A 810 13.98 -0.68 -2.23
CA GLN A 810 12.58 -1.00 -2.54
C GLN A 810 12.49 -2.26 -3.40
N TYR A 811 13.29 -2.37 -4.47
CA TYR A 811 13.39 -3.58 -5.28
C TYR A 811 13.85 -4.81 -4.45
N ALA A 812 14.77 -4.61 -3.52
CA ALA A 812 15.23 -5.67 -2.62
C ALA A 812 14.13 -6.21 -1.68
N SER A 813 13.08 -5.43 -1.39
CA SER A 813 12.01 -5.84 -0.47
C SER A 813 11.27 -7.12 -0.91
N HIS A 814 11.20 -7.37 -2.22
CA HIS A 814 10.68 -8.61 -2.81
C HIS A 814 11.48 -9.86 -2.37
N TYR A 815 12.74 -9.70 -1.96
CA TYR A 815 13.58 -10.79 -1.42
C TYR A 815 13.63 -10.81 0.12
N SER A 816 12.79 -10.04 0.82
CA SER A 816 12.89 -9.90 2.28
C SER A 816 12.49 -11.16 3.08
N GLY A 817 11.70 -12.06 2.48
CA GLY A 817 11.27 -13.32 3.10
C GLY A 817 10.31 -13.14 4.29
N ASN A 818 9.50 -12.07 4.26
CA ASN A 818 8.45 -11.83 5.25
C ASN A 818 7.11 -12.32 4.71
N ILE A 819 6.28 -12.88 5.59
CA ILE A 819 4.96 -13.43 5.27
C ILE A 819 3.88 -12.33 5.15
N SER A 820 4.14 -11.16 5.76
CA SER A 820 3.26 -9.98 5.68
C SER A 820 3.90 -8.92 4.78
N ALA A 821 3.11 -8.34 3.88
CA ALA A 821 3.49 -7.24 2.99
C ALA A 821 3.87 -5.99 3.79
N ILE A 822 3.09 -5.64 4.82
CA ILE A 822 3.42 -4.56 5.77
C ILE A 822 4.72 -4.85 6.50
N LYS A 823 4.97 -6.09 6.92
CA LYS A 823 6.21 -6.49 7.61
C LYS A 823 7.43 -6.33 6.68
N ALA A 824 7.28 -6.62 5.38
CA ALA A 824 8.29 -6.33 4.36
C ALA A 824 8.50 -4.83 4.14
N GLN A 825 7.43 -4.04 3.93
CA GLN A 825 7.49 -2.58 3.78
C GLN A 825 8.12 -1.92 5.01
N LEU A 826 7.70 -2.28 6.21
CA LEU A 826 8.21 -1.77 7.48
C LEU A 826 9.70 -2.11 7.67
N SER A 827 10.15 -3.28 7.20
CA SER A 827 11.59 -3.63 7.16
C SER A 827 12.37 -2.76 6.16
N THR A 828 11.78 -2.52 4.99
CA THR A 828 12.35 -1.67 3.93
C THR A 828 12.47 -0.22 4.38
N TYR A 829 11.42 0.31 5.00
CA TYR A 829 11.38 1.65 5.59
C TYR A 829 12.42 1.83 6.70
N LYS A 830 12.56 0.83 7.58
CA LYS A 830 13.60 0.80 8.62
C LYS A 830 14.99 0.87 7.99
N ALA A 831 15.27 0.07 6.95
CA ALA A 831 16.54 0.09 6.23
C ALA A 831 16.81 1.47 5.58
N THR A 832 15.83 2.05 4.88
CA THR A 832 15.93 3.39 4.29
C THR A 832 16.18 4.47 5.34
N PHE A 833 15.48 4.44 6.48
CA PHE A 833 15.70 5.40 7.57
C PHE A 833 17.13 5.30 8.13
N PHE A 834 17.64 4.09 8.37
CA PHE A 834 19.00 3.90 8.86
C PHE A 834 20.05 4.30 7.82
N LEU A 835 19.84 4.02 6.52
CA LEU A 835 20.71 4.49 5.45
C LEU A 835 20.75 6.03 5.38
N LEU A 836 19.60 6.71 5.44
CA LEU A 836 19.56 8.19 5.42
C LEU A 836 20.19 8.81 6.67
N THR A 837 20.08 8.15 7.83
CA THR A 837 20.68 8.66 9.08
C THR A 837 22.19 8.40 9.13
N VAL A 838 22.61 7.14 8.95
CA VAL A 838 24.01 6.71 9.12
C VAL A 838 24.86 7.09 7.91
N VAL A 839 24.40 6.83 6.68
CA VAL A 839 25.17 7.19 5.48
C VAL A 839 24.88 8.64 5.06
N GLY A 840 23.61 9.01 4.99
CA GLY A 840 23.18 10.31 4.47
C GLY A 840 23.52 11.52 5.35
N MET A 841 23.61 11.34 6.67
CA MET A 841 24.05 12.39 7.61
C MET A 841 25.40 12.08 8.27
N MET A 842 25.53 10.97 9.02
CA MET A 842 26.73 10.77 9.86
C MET A 842 28.00 10.59 9.02
N TRP A 843 28.00 9.62 8.11
CA TRP A 843 29.12 9.35 7.20
C TRP A 843 29.39 10.54 6.28
N PHE A 844 28.37 11.10 5.63
CA PHE A 844 28.57 12.20 4.68
C PHE A 844 29.16 13.46 5.34
N THR A 845 28.72 13.79 6.56
CA THR A 845 29.31 14.88 7.36
C THR A 845 30.75 14.55 7.76
N ALA A 846 31.02 13.33 8.24
CA ALA A 846 32.36 12.90 8.65
C ALA A 846 33.36 12.86 7.47
N ALA A 847 32.93 12.36 6.31
CA ALA A 847 33.72 12.33 5.08
C ALA A 847 34.08 13.74 4.62
N GLY A 848 33.11 14.66 4.55
CA GLY A 848 33.37 16.07 4.21
C GLY A 848 34.29 16.76 5.22
N ALA A 849 34.11 16.49 6.52
CA ALA A 849 34.96 17.02 7.59
C ALA A 849 36.41 16.51 7.54
N VAL A 850 36.63 15.24 7.19
CA VAL A 850 37.97 14.65 7.02
C VAL A 850 38.64 15.15 5.74
N VAL A 851 37.90 15.29 4.63
CA VAL A 851 38.42 15.88 3.38
C VAL A 851 38.80 17.35 3.59
N PHE A 852 37.98 18.13 4.30
CA PHE A 852 38.31 19.51 4.68
C PHE A 852 39.63 19.59 5.48
N ALA A 853 39.85 18.64 6.40
CA ALA A 853 41.01 18.64 7.28
C ALA A 853 42.31 18.07 6.67
N MET A 854 42.36 17.70 5.38
CA MET A 854 43.55 17.04 4.80
C MET A 854 44.86 17.83 4.96
N GLY A 855 44.84 19.16 4.85
CA GLY A 855 46.02 20.00 5.08
C GLY A 855 46.53 19.95 6.53
N ALA A 856 45.62 19.97 7.51
CA ALA A 856 45.94 19.83 8.93
C ALA A 856 46.42 18.41 9.29
N ILE A 857 45.85 17.38 8.66
CA ILE A 857 46.29 15.99 8.82
C ILE A 857 47.74 15.83 8.31
N ALA A 858 48.04 16.38 7.12
CA ALA A 858 49.35 16.33 6.48
C ALA A 858 50.42 17.17 7.20
N THR A 859 50.09 18.37 7.68
CA THR A 859 51.00 19.22 8.48
C THR A 859 51.07 18.83 9.95
N SER A 860 50.21 17.91 10.40
CA SER A 860 50.07 17.37 11.76
C SER A 860 49.55 18.30 12.87
N SER A 861 49.39 19.60 12.61
CA SER A 861 48.77 20.53 13.57
C SER A 861 47.25 20.40 13.65
N GLU A 862 46.65 20.79 14.78
CA GLU A 862 45.22 21.16 14.93
C GLU A 862 44.16 20.24 14.28
N ARG A 863 44.46 18.94 14.23
CA ARG A 863 43.65 17.91 13.56
C ARG A 863 42.20 17.83 14.07
N SER A 864 41.94 18.14 15.33
CA SER A 864 40.59 18.03 15.92
C SER A 864 39.69 19.21 15.60
N SER A 865 40.20 20.44 15.72
CA SER A 865 39.42 21.66 15.53
C SER A 865 39.17 21.96 14.05
N THR A 866 40.09 21.59 13.16
CA THR A 866 39.94 21.68 11.70
C THR A 866 38.88 20.71 11.17
N VAL A 867 38.85 19.45 11.64
CA VAL A 867 37.75 18.51 11.36
C VAL A 867 36.40 19.07 11.85
N ALA A 868 36.36 19.65 13.05
CA ALA A 868 35.13 20.28 13.56
C ALA A 868 34.68 21.45 12.67
N SER A 869 35.60 22.33 12.23
CA SER A 869 35.30 23.40 11.27
C SER A 869 34.77 22.85 9.94
N GLY A 870 35.33 21.74 9.43
CA GLY A 870 34.85 21.05 8.22
C GLY A 870 33.43 20.49 8.37
N SER A 871 33.07 20.00 9.56
CA SER A 871 31.69 19.56 9.83
C SER A 871 30.67 20.71 9.77
N VAL A 872 31.08 21.93 10.11
CA VAL A 872 30.26 23.15 9.97
C VAL A 872 30.28 23.64 8.52
N TYR A 873 31.40 23.56 7.81
CA TYR A 873 31.53 23.91 6.38
C TYR A 873 30.49 23.17 5.52
N MET A 874 30.33 21.86 5.75
CA MET A 874 29.35 21.00 5.05
C MET A 874 27.88 21.45 5.19
N SER A 875 27.54 22.28 6.18
CA SER A 875 26.17 22.79 6.34
C SER A 875 25.71 23.67 5.17
N VAL A 876 26.62 24.35 4.46
CA VAL A 876 26.27 25.11 3.25
C VAL A 876 25.86 24.19 2.09
N PHE A 877 26.57 23.07 1.91
CA PHE A 877 26.17 22.04 0.96
C PHE A 877 24.80 21.43 1.32
N PHE A 878 24.58 21.11 2.61
CA PHE A 878 23.28 20.59 3.05
C PHE A 878 22.13 21.59 2.85
N LEU A 879 22.37 22.89 3.03
CA LEU A 879 21.40 23.94 2.68
C LEU A 879 21.05 23.91 1.18
N ALA A 880 22.05 23.86 0.29
CA ALA A 880 21.81 23.77 -1.16
C ALA A 880 21.05 22.49 -1.56
N LEU A 881 21.37 21.35 -0.93
CA LEU A 881 20.64 20.08 -1.09
C LEU A 881 19.18 20.21 -0.67
N ILE A 882 18.92 20.83 0.48
CA ILE A 882 17.57 21.03 1.01
C ILE A 882 16.78 22.02 0.15
N ILE A 883 17.37 23.12 -0.34
CA ILE A 883 16.67 24.09 -1.22
C ILE A 883 16.22 23.43 -2.53
N ASN A 884 17.10 22.65 -3.17
CA ASN A 884 16.76 21.89 -4.38
C ASN A 884 15.60 20.90 -4.11
N ALA A 885 15.74 20.11 -3.04
CA ALA A 885 14.73 19.14 -2.62
C ALA A 885 13.39 19.78 -2.22
N ALA A 886 13.40 20.91 -1.50
CA ALA A 886 12.23 21.64 -1.02
C ALA A 886 11.27 22.01 -2.14
N ILE A 887 11.83 22.41 -3.27
CA ILE A 887 11.09 22.95 -4.40
C ILE A 887 10.70 21.83 -5.38
N ILE A 888 11.65 20.94 -5.72
CA ILE A 888 11.47 19.94 -6.78
C ILE A 888 10.75 18.68 -6.26
N ALA A 889 11.09 18.16 -5.07
CA ALA A 889 10.57 16.87 -4.62
C ALA A 889 9.05 16.84 -4.38
N PRO A 890 8.42 17.85 -3.74
CA PRO A 890 6.95 17.88 -3.60
C PRO A 890 6.22 17.98 -4.94
N GLY A 891 6.80 18.71 -5.91
CA GLY A 891 6.25 18.83 -7.26
C GLY A 891 6.31 17.50 -8.02
N LEU A 892 7.43 16.77 -7.93
CA LEU A 892 7.55 15.43 -8.53
C LEU A 892 6.64 14.39 -7.85
N LEU A 893 6.44 14.50 -6.53
CA LEU A 893 5.53 13.64 -5.76
C LEU A 893 4.06 13.83 -6.17
N LEU A 894 3.67 15.07 -6.53
CA LEU A 894 2.37 15.39 -7.14
C LEU A 894 2.26 14.95 -8.59
N LEU A 895 3.26 15.24 -9.42
CA LEU A 895 3.26 14.97 -10.87
C LEU A 895 3.37 13.47 -11.22
N GLN A 896 4.00 12.67 -10.35
CA GLN A 896 4.19 11.22 -10.50
C GLN A 896 4.61 10.79 -11.94
N PRO A 897 5.61 11.42 -12.57
CA PRO A 897 5.80 11.36 -14.02
C PRO A 897 6.04 9.94 -14.56
N LEU A 898 6.65 9.06 -13.77
CA LEU A 898 6.82 7.64 -14.12
C LEU A 898 5.49 6.87 -14.12
N ARG A 899 4.61 7.11 -13.13
CA ARG A 899 3.25 6.55 -13.09
C ARG A 899 2.43 7.12 -14.24
N LEU A 900 2.44 8.43 -14.45
CA LEU A 900 1.70 9.09 -15.54
C LEU A 900 2.10 8.50 -16.90
N LYS A 901 3.40 8.38 -17.20
CA LYS A 901 3.88 7.76 -18.44
C LYS A 901 3.44 6.30 -18.55
N SER A 902 3.59 5.51 -17.48
CA SER A 902 3.21 4.08 -17.49
C SER A 902 1.70 3.88 -17.68
N VAL A 903 0.85 4.67 -17.01
CA VAL A 903 -0.61 4.59 -17.17
C VAL A 903 -1.03 5.03 -18.57
N LEU A 904 -0.51 6.15 -19.08
CA LEU A 904 -0.82 6.60 -20.44
C LEU A 904 -0.38 5.58 -21.50
N TRP A 905 0.79 4.96 -21.34
CA TRP A 905 1.29 3.92 -22.24
C TRP A 905 0.40 2.67 -22.19
N ASN A 906 0.05 2.19 -20.99
CA ASN A 906 -0.74 0.97 -20.83
C ASN A 906 -2.20 1.19 -21.27
N VAL A 907 -2.81 2.34 -21.00
CA VAL A 907 -4.15 2.71 -21.48
C VAL A 907 -4.19 2.91 -23.00
N TYR A 908 -3.09 3.33 -23.63
CA TYR A 908 -2.99 3.41 -25.10
C TYR A 908 -2.92 2.03 -25.77
N HIS A 909 -2.24 1.06 -25.14
CA HIS A 909 -2.10 -0.30 -25.67
C HIS A 909 -3.22 -1.27 -25.23
N ALA A 910 -4.07 -0.88 -24.28
CA ALA A 910 -5.18 -1.71 -23.81
C ALA A 910 -6.27 -1.86 -24.88
N ILE A 911 -6.49 -3.11 -25.31
CA ILE A 911 -7.57 -3.47 -26.25
C ILE A 911 -8.83 -3.86 -25.47
N THR A 912 -8.70 -4.66 -24.41
CA THR A 912 -9.85 -5.15 -23.64
C THR A 912 -10.22 -4.19 -22.49
N PRO A 913 -11.49 -4.20 -22.03
CA PRO A 913 -11.89 -3.42 -20.86
C PRO A 913 -11.08 -3.77 -19.60
N ARG A 914 -10.82 -5.07 -19.35
CA ARG A 914 -9.99 -5.52 -18.21
C ARG A 914 -8.56 -4.98 -18.30
N GLN A 915 -7.92 -5.02 -19.46
CA GLN A 915 -6.59 -4.42 -19.66
C GLN A 915 -6.58 -2.91 -19.33
N ARG A 916 -7.63 -2.18 -19.73
CA ARG A 916 -7.77 -0.74 -19.44
C ARG A 916 -8.05 -0.48 -17.96
N PHE A 917 -8.76 -1.38 -17.27
CA PHE A 917 -8.93 -1.33 -15.81
C PHE A 917 -7.62 -1.59 -15.06
N ARG A 918 -6.91 -2.69 -15.35
CA ARG A 918 -5.58 -3.00 -14.80
C ARG A 918 -4.58 -1.84 -15.02
N ALA A 919 -4.70 -1.11 -16.13
CA ALA A 919 -3.88 0.08 -16.41
C ALA A 919 -4.25 1.33 -15.59
N LEU A 920 -5.51 1.48 -15.16
CA LEU A 920 -6.02 2.62 -14.37
C LEU A 920 -6.05 2.36 -12.86
N TYR A 921 -5.90 1.10 -12.43
CA TYR A 921 -6.05 0.66 -11.05
C TYR A 921 -5.22 1.50 -10.04
N PRO A 922 -5.77 1.89 -8.88
CA PRO A 922 -5.03 2.62 -7.86
C PRO A 922 -3.83 1.80 -7.38
N LYS A 923 -2.65 2.42 -7.43
CA LYS A 923 -1.54 1.94 -6.60
C LYS A 923 -1.78 2.32 -5.14
N PRO A 924 -1.32 1.51 -4.18
CA PRO A 924 -1.27 1.89 -2.78
C PRO A 924 -0.26 3.01 -2.53
N TYR A 925 -0.32 3.59 -1.33
CA TYR A 925 0.57 4.65 -0.87
C TYR A 925 1.85 4.04 -0.27
N ASP A 926 2.98 4.10 -0.98
CA ASP A 926 4.28 3.76 -0.38
C ASP A 926 4.78 4.89 0.54
N PRO A 927 4.85 4.68 1.87
CA PRO A 927 5.35 5.69 2.80
C PRO A 927 6.85 5.95 2.63
N THR A 928 7.61 4.99 2.10
CA THR A 928 9.07 5.07 1.93
C THR A 928 9.42 6.16 0.95
N TYR A 929 8.91 6.09 -0.29
CA TYR A 929 9.12 7.13 -1.30
C TYR A 929 8.56 8.48 -0.86
N ALA A 930 7.33 8.50 -0.33
CA ALA A 930 6.64 9.73 0.01
C ALA A 930 7.23 10.50 1.21
N THR A 931 7.94 9.84 2.13
CA THR A 931 8.52 10.48 3.33
C THR A 931 10.04 10.55 3.37
N ALA A 932 10.79 9.81 2.54
CA ALA A 932 12.26 9.79 2.56
C ALA A 932 12.91 11.18 2.50
N CYS A 933 12.41 12.07 1.64
CA CYS A 933 12.89 13.46 1.54
C CYS A 933 12.66 14.26 2.83
N CYS A 934 11.47 14.10 3.45
CA CYS A 934 11.16 14.73 4.74
C CYS A 934 11.98 14.14 5.89
N ILE A 935 12.24 12.82 5.88
CA ILE A 935 13.11 12.16 6.87
C ILE A 935 14.51 12.78 6.82
N LEU A 936 15.13 12.83 5.63
CA LEU A 936 16.46 13.42 5.44
C LEU A 936 16.49 14.88 5.90
N ALA A 937 15.47 15.66 5.56
CA ALA A 937 15.38 17.07 5.94
C ALA A 937 15.18 17.27 7.45
N VAL A 938 14.40 16.43 8.12
CA VAL A 938 14.25 16.46 9.59
C VAL A 938 15.53 16.02 10.30
N ILE A 939 16.26 15.04 9.76
CA ILE A 939 17.59 14.67 10.25
C ILE A 939 18.54 15.87 10.13
N LEU A 940 18.68 16.47 8.94
CA LEU A 940 19.59 17.61 8.72
C LEU A 940 19.17 18.87 9.51
N ALA A 941 17.87 19.13 9.69
CA ALA A 941 17.39 20.17 10.58
C ALA A 941 17.77 19.87 12.05
N SER A 942 17.57 18.65 12.52
CA SER A 942 17.94 18.28 13.89
C SER A 942 19.44 18.45 14.13
N THR A 943 20.30 18.13 13.17
CA THR A 943 21.75 18.22 13.38
C THR A 943 22.28 19.64 13.23
N PHE A 944 21.78 20.41 12.25
CA PHE A 944 22.39 21.70 11.89
C PHE A 944 21.56 22.97 12.16
N SER A 945 20.26 22.90 12.45
CA SER A 945 19.40 24.13 12.51
C SER A 945 19.83 25.19 13.54
N LEU A 946 20.57 24.81 14.60
CA LEU A 946 21.15 25.76 15.54
C LEU A 946 22.62 26.13 15.21
N ILE A 947 23.39 25.21 14.60
CA ILE A 947 24.78 25.44 14.18
C ILE A 947 24.84 26.40 12.97
N PHE A 948 23.89 26.26 12.05
CA PHE A 948 23.71 27.10 10.86
C PHE A 948 22.22 27.41 10.65
N PRO A 949 21.71 28.53 11.22
CA PRO A 949 20.28 28.88 11.24
C PRO A 949 19.55 28.89 9.89
N LEU A 950 20.24 29.15 8.78
CA LEU A 950 19.63 29.22 7.44
C LEU A 950 19.06 27.87 6.95
N ILE A 951 19.51 26.73 7.48
CA ILE A 951 18.92 25.41 7.17
C ILE A 951 17.45 25.32 7.62
N GLY A 952 17.09 25.94 8.75
CA GLY A 952 15.75 25.86 9.31
C GLY A 952 14.65 26.26 8.32
N PRO A 953 14.64 27.52 7.82
CA PRO A 953 13.64 28.00 6.85
C PRO A 953 13.51 27.13 5.58
N ALA A 954 14.63 26.60 5.06
CA ALA A 954 14.61 25.75 3.88
C ALA A 954 13.90 24.39 4.15
N VAL A 955 14.09 23.81 5.34
CA VAL A 955 13.35 22.60 5.76
C VAL A 955 11.89 22.92 6.10
N VAL A 956 11.58 24.08 6.70
CA VAL A 956 10.19 24.54 6.91
C VAL A 956 9.43 24.62 5.58
N LEU A 957 10.06 25.18 4.54
CA LEU A 957 9.49 25.25 3.19
C LEU A 957 9.24 23.86 2.59
N LEU A 958 10.23 22.94 2.66
CA LEU A 958 10.08 21.56 2.19
C LEU A 958 8.94 20.82 2.91
N LEU A 959 8.89 20.90 4.25
CA LEU A 959 7.86 20.23 5.04
C LEU A 959 6.47 20.81 4.76
N LEU A 960 6.34 22.13 4.58
CA LEU A 960 5.08 22.79 4.22
C LEU A 960 4.59 22.37 2.83
N LEU A 961 5.46 22.39 1.82
CA LEU A 961 5.10 22.00 0.46
C LEU A 961 4.80 20.50 0.36
N THR A 962 5.53 19.65 1.09
CA THR A 962 5.21 18.21 1.17
C THR A 962 3.90 17.97 1.93
N LEU A 963 3.59 18.72 2.99
CA LEU A 963 2.30 18.62 3.68
C LEU A 963 1.12 18.92 2.76
N VAL A 964 1.21 19.97 1.94
CA VAL A 964 0.18 20.29 0.92
C VAL A 964 0.07 19.15 -0.11
N ALA A 965 1.19 18.67 -0.64
CA ALA A 965 1.22 17.58 -1.60
C ALA A 965 0.60 16.28 -1.04
N HIS A 966 1.04 15.87 0.15
CA HIS A 966 0.64 14.64 0.84
C HIS A 966 -0.85 14.64 1.20
N ARG A 967 -1.37 15.77 1.71
CA ARG A 967 -2.79 16.00 1.99
C ARG A 967 -3.67 15.76 0.76
N PHE A 968 -3.27 16.24 -0.41
CA PHE A 968 -3.96 15.96 -1.67
C PHE A 968 -3.84 14.48 -2.08
N LEU A 969 -2.64 13.92 -2.00
CA LEU A 969 -2.35 12.56 -2.47
C LEU A 969 -3.10 11.47 -1.68
N VAL A 970 -3.09 11.54 -0.35
CA VAL A 970 -3.86 10.63 0.53
C VAL A 970 -5.37 10.90 0.43
N GLY A 971 -5.77 12.16 0.21
CA GLY A 971 -7.17 12.50 0.03
C GLY A 971 -7.79 11.88 -1.24
N TYR A 972 -7.05 11.89 -2.35
CA TYR A 972 -7.64 11.72 -3.70
C TYR A 972 -6.92 10.75 -4.66
N VAL A 973 -5.61 10.46 -4.50
CA VAL A 973 -4.78 9.82 -5.55
C VAL A 973 -4.42 8.35 -5.30
N TYR A 974 -4.25 7.96 -4.03
CA TYR A 974 -3.89 6.60 -3.63
C TYR A 974 -5.09 5.86 -3.03
N GLY A 975 -5.43 4.67 -3.54
CA GLY A 975 -6.51 3.86 -2.94
C GLY A 975 -6.06 3.22 -1.62
N ARG A 976 -7.01 2.88 -0.73
CA ARG A 976 -6.71 2.09 0.48
C ARG A 976 -6.71 0.58 0.17
N THR A 977 -5.95 0.20 -0.86
CA THR A 977 -5.80 -1.19 -1.32
C THR A 977 -4.79 -1.99 -0.48
N GLU A 978 -4.08 -1.32 0.43
CA GLU A 978 -3.22 -1.96 1.44
C GLU A 978 -3.87 -1.89 2.83
N SER A 979 -3.46 -2.82 3.69
CA SER A 979 -3.97 -2.99 5.05
C SER A 979 -3.67 -1.81 5.96
N GLN A 980 -4.49 -1.64 6.99
CA GLN A 980 -4.32 -0.59 7.99
C GLN A 980 -3.59 -1.18 9.22
N THR A 981 -2.58 -0.48 9.72
CA THR A 981 -1.78 -0.93 10.87
C THR A 981 -2.17 -0.25 12.19
N GLY A 982 -3.08 0.73 12.17
CA GLY A 982 -3.34 1.56 13.35
C GLY A 982 -2.12 2.41 13.73
N GLY A 983 -1.42 2.97 12.73
CA GLY A 983 -0.30 3.89 12.94
C GLY A 983 1.04 3.27 13.34
N LEU A 984 1.30 1.98 13.09
CA LEU A 984 2.51 1.28 13.56
C LEU A 984 3.81 1.95 13.10
N LEU A 985 3.86 2.29 11.80
CA LEU A 985 5.00 2.91 11.16
C LEU A 985 5.29 4.30 11.76
N GLN A 986 4.23 5.04 12.08
CA GLN A 986 4.23 6.41 12.54
C GLN A 986 4.62 6.50 14.03
N ILE A 987 4.21 5.52 14.84
CA ILE A 987 4.71 5.33 16.22
C ILE A 987 6.22 5.05 16.21
N TRP A 988 6.68 4.14 15.34
CA TRP A 988 8.11 3.85 15.19
C TRP A 988 8.90 5.08 14.70
N LEU A 989 8.35 5.83 13.75
CA LEU A 989 8.95 7.04 13.20
C LEU A 989 9.05 8.17 14.24
N LEU A 990 8.00 8.42 15.04
CA LEU A 990 8.05 9.41 16.13
C LEU A 990 9.11 9.03 17.19
N LYS A 991 9.19 7.75 17.57
CA LYS A 991 10.25 7.25 18.46
C LYS A 991 11.64 7.54 17.88
N ARG A 992 11.83 7.31 16.58
CA ARG A 992 13.11 7.53 15.90
C ARG A 992 13.45 9.00 15.74
N PHE A 993 12.47 9.87 15.43
CA PHE A 993 12.68 11.31 15.42
C PHE A 993 13.06 11.86 16.81
N ALA A 994 12.47 11.35 17.90
CA ALA A 994 12.92 11.70 19.25
C ALA A 994 14.42 11.36 19.46
N THR A 995 14.87 10.16 19.05
CA THR A 995 16.31 9.82 19.15
C THR A 995 17.19 10.70 18.26
N VAL A 996 16.70 11.11 17.08
CA VAL A 996 17.43 11.98 16.14
C VAL A 996 17.53 13.44 16.62
N VAL A 997 16.53 13.98 17.33
CA VAL A 997 16.60 15.29 18.02
C VAL A 997 17.81 15.38 18.96
N SER A 998 18.21 14.26 19.57
CA SER A 998 19.36 14.22 20.48
C SER A 998 20.72 14.32 19.78
N LEU A 999 20.79 14.21 18.44
CA LEU A 999 22.03 14.44 17.69
C LEU A 999 22.47 15.91 17.74
N GLN A 1000 21.57 16.87 17.98
CA GLN A 1000 21.88 18.29 18.03
C GLN A 1000 22.91 18.66 19.12
N PRO A 1001 22.67 18.36 20.41
CA PRO A 1001 23.64 18.62 21.46
C PRO A 1001 24.87 17.69 21.40
N ILE A 1002 24.77 16.52 20.75
CA ILE A 1002 25.94 15.64 20.52
C ILE A 1002 26.90 16.25 19.52
N LEU A 1003 26.43 16.67 18.33
CA LEU A 1003 27.29 17.28 17.31
C LEU A 1003 27.90 18.59 17.81
N LEU A 1004 27.10 19.45 18.46
CA LEU A 1004 27.59 20.64 19.14
C LEU A 1004 28.64 20.30 20.22
N GLY A 1005 28.35 19.29 21.05
CA GLY A 1005 29.24 18.88 22.15
C GLY A 1005 30.61 18.40 21.67
N LEU A 1006 30.64 17.64 20.56
CA LEU A 1006 31.87 17.21 19.90
C LEU A 1006 32.65 18.39 19.30
N ILE A 1007 31.96 19.36 18.68
CA ILE A 1007 32.58 20.58 18.13
C ILE A 1007 33.23 21.42 19.24
N LEU A 1008 32.60 21.55 20.41
CA LEU A 1008 33.16 22.26 21.57
C LEU A 1008 34.33 21.48 22.21
N LEU A 1009 34.19 20.16 22.36
CA LEU A 1009 35.23 19.29 22.94
C LEU A 1009 36.50 19.28 22.08
N SER A 1010 36.38 19.33 20.75
CA SER A 1010 37.51 19.42 19.81
C SER A 1010 38.39 20.68 20.01
N ARG A 1011 37.82 21.72 20.64
CA ARG A 1011 38.42 23.03 20.95
C ARG A 1011 38.69 23.19 22.46
N ARG A 1012 38.94 22.08 23.16
CA ARG A 1012 39.32 22.03 24.60
C ARG A 1012 38.26 22.57 25.59
N LEU A 1013 37.03 22.87 25.15
CA LEU A 1013 35.91 23.26 26.03
C LEU A 1013 35.25 22.03 26.65
N PHE A 1014 35.98 21.34 27.52
CA PHE A 1014 35.59 20.03 28.07
C PHE A 1014 34.30 20.06 28.89
N ILE A 1015 34.02 21.15 29.63
CA ILE A 1015 32.84 21.24 30.49
C ILE A 1015 31.59 21.43 29.62
N GLU A 1016 31.61 22.45 28.77
CA GLU A 1016 30.50 22.83 27.89
C GLU A 1016 30.21 21.72 26.86
N GLY A 1017 31.25 21.15 26.24
CA GLY A 1017 31.14 20.04 25.30
C GLY A 1017 30.73 18.72 25.97
N GLY A 1018 31.24 18.45 27.17
CA GLY A 1018 30.92 17.26 27.96
C GLY A 1018 29.46 17.23 28.43
N ILE A 1019 28.95 18.36 28.95
CA ILE A 1019 27.54 18.52 29.34
C ILE A 1019 26.63 18.31 28.13
N SER A 1020 26.92 18.99 27.01
CA SER A 1020 26.12 18.88 25.78
C SER A 1020 26.07 17.44 25.25
N THR A 1021 27.22 16.78 25.14
CA THR A 1021 27.31 15.38 24.69
C THR A 1021 26.59 14.42 25.66
N GLY A 1022 26.82 14.58 26.97
CA GLY A 1022 26.21 13.74 28.01
C GLY A 1022 24.68 13.84 28.05
N VAL A 1023 24.14 15.06 27.99
CA VAL A 1023 22.68 15.29 27.94
C VAL A 1023 22.06 14.66 26.68
N GLY A 1024 22.73 14.72 25.54
CA GLY A 1024 22.28 14.03 24.32
C GLY A 1024 22.24 12.51 24.47
N VAL A 1025 23.30 11.89 24.99
CA VAL A 1025 23.35 10.42 25.19
C VAL A 1025 22.33 9.96 26.23
N VAL A 1026 22.19 10.67 27.36
CA VAL A 1026 21.17 10.38 28.38
C VAL A 1026 19.76 10.52 27.82
N SER A 1027 19.52 11.51 26.94
CA SER A 1027 18.23 11.66 26.27
C SER A 1027 17.90 10.47 25.37
N ILE A 1028 18.86 9.97 24.56
CA ILE A 1028 18.65 8.76 23.73
C ILE A 1028 18.28 7.56 24.59
N LEU A 1029 18.99 7.33 25.70
CA LEU A 1029 18.71 6.22 26.62
C LEU A 1029 17.31 6.37 27.26
N ALA A 1030 16.96 7.56 27.75
CA ALA A 1030 15.64 7.83 28.32
C ALA A 1030 14.50 7.61 27.30
N ILE A 1031 14.70 8.02 26.04
CA ILE A 1031 13.75 7.81 24.94
C ILE A 1031 13.58 6.32 24.62
N GLU A 1032 14.67 5.58 24.49
CA GLU A 1032 14.61 4.14 24.19
C GLU A 1032 13.94 3.35 25.33
N ILE A 1033 14.30 3.64 26.59
CA ILE A 1033 13.71 3.01 27.78
C ILE A 1033 12.22 3.36 27.92
N TYR A 1034 11.86 4.64 27.84
CA TYR A 1034 10.46 5.09 27.96
C TYR A 1034 9.59 4.50 26.85
N ALA A 1035 10.04 4.56 25.60
CA ALA A 1035 9.29 4.03 24.47
C ALA A 1035 9.28 2.49 24.44
N HIS A 1036 10.30 1.81 24.98
CA HIS A 1036 10.24 0.36 25.20
C HIS A 1036 9.18 0.02 26.26
N TYR A 1037 9.18 0.69 27.41
CA TYR A 1037 8.18 0.49 28.46
C TYR A 1037 6.75 0.77 27.97
N LYS A 1038 6.51 1.92 27.33
CA LYS A 1038 5.17 2.33 26.86
C LYS A 1038 4.67 1.52 25.64
N MET A 1039 5.55 0.84 24.90
CA MET A 1039 5.17 -0.11 23.84
C MET A 1039 5.24 -1.58 24.29
N LYS A 1040 5.61 -1.87 25.55
CA LYS A 1040 5.73 -3.24 26.05
C LYS A 1040 4.34 -3.85 26.17
N GLN A 1041 4.03 -4.79 25.27
CA GLN A 1041 2.85 -5.63 25.38
C GLN A 1041 2.96 -6.58 26.59
N PRO A 1042 1.83 -7.04 27.16
CA PRO A 1042 1.84 -8.18 28.09
C PRO A 1042 2.54 -9.39 27.45
N GLY A 1043 3.35 -10.10 28.25
CA GLY A 1043 4.11 -11.30 27.86
C GLY A 1043 3.52 -12.57 28.48
N LYS A 1044 4.06 -13.76 28.18
CA LYS A 1044 3.53 -15.05 28.70
C LYS A 1044 3.27 -15.01 30.23
N ASN A 1045 4.14 -14.35 31.01
CA ASN A 1045 4.01 -14.23 32.48
C ASN A 1045 2.78 -13.45 33.00
N SER A 1046 1.99 -12.79 32.16
CA SER A 1046 0.73 -12.14 32.56
C SER A 1046 -0.51 -12.95 32.16
N LEU A 1047 -0.34 -14.19 31.72
CA LEU A 1047 -1.43 -15.13 31.44
C LEU A 1047 -1.84 -15.90 32.70
N SER A 1048 -3.08 -16.36 32.73
CA SER A 1048 -3.61 -17.26 33.75
C SER A 1048 -2.86 -18.60 33.77
N SER A 1049 -2.79 -19.24 34.93
CA SER A 1049 -2.14 -20.56 35.08
C SER A 1049 -2.85 -21.68 34.31
N ALA A 1050 -4.15 -21.53 34.02
CA ALA A 1050 -4.90 -22.44 33.15
C ALA A 1050 -4.49 -22.26 31.68
N THR A 1051 -4.43 -21.00 31.21
CA THR A 1051 -3.99 -20.65 29.84
C THR A 1051 -2.53 -21.03 29.61
N LEU A 1052 -1.66 -20.87 30.62
CA LEU A 1052 -0.28 -21.37 30.57
C LEU A 1052 -0.22 -22.89 30.44
N ARG A 1053 -0.98 -23.66 31.22
CA ARG A 1053 -1.03 -25.13 31.06
C ARG A 1053 -1.54 -25.55 29.68
N ALA A 1054 -2.56 -24.88 29.16
CA ALA A 1054 -3.08 -25.13 27.81
C ALA A 1054 -2.02 -24.83 26.72
N LEU A 1055 -1.25 -23.76 26.92
CA LEU A 1055 -0.12 -23.36 26.08
C LEU A 1055 1.05 -24.35 26.15
N ASP A 1056 1.36 -24.88 27.33
CA ASP A 1056 2.41 -25.88 27.54
C ASP A 1056 2.06 -27.22 26.85
N ILE A 1057 0.79 -27.67 26.98
CA ILE A 1057 0.28 -28.87 26.28
C ILE A 1057 0.32 -28.67 24.75
N PHE A 1058 0.04 -27.47 24.27
CA PHE A 1058 0.17 -27.12 22.85
C PHE A 1058 1.64 -27.08 22.41
N GLU A 1059 2.55 -26.54 23.23
CA GLU A 1059 3.99 -26.49 22.94
C GLU A 1059 4.59 -27.92 22.91
N GLU A 1060 4.21 -28.79 23.85
CA GLU A 1060 4.57 -30.21 23.84
C GLU A 1060 4.09 -30.93 22.57
N GLN A 1061 2.79 -30.83 22.25
CA GLN A 1061 2.19 -31.51 21.08
C GLN A 1061 2.63 -30.93 19.73
N THR A 1062 3.03 -29.66 19.66
CA THR A 1062 3.65 -29.12 18.42
C THR A 1062 5.07 -29.63 18.22
N MET A 1063 5.80 -29.89 19.30
CA MET A 1063 7.21 -30.32 19.28
C MET A 1063 7.39 -31.85 19.29
N GLU A 1064 6.34 -32.63 19.60
CA GLU A 1064 6.37 -34.10 19.56
C GLU A 1064 6.57 -34.63 18.13
N LYS A 1065 7.84 -34.69 17.72
CA LYS A 1065 8.26 -35.29 16.47
C LYS A 1065 8.09 -36.80 16.57
N ASN A 1066 7.32 -37.38 15.63
CA ASN A 1066 6.95 -38.81 15.53
C ASN A 1066 8.15 -39.78 15.43
N THR A 1067 8.93 -39.89 16.51
CA THR A 1067 10.11 -40.75 16.63
C THR A 1067 9.75 -42.09 17.29
N THR A 1068 8.62 -42.13 17.99
CA THR A 1068 7.97 -43.31 18.58
C THR A 1068 6.94 -43.87 17.58
N THR A 1069 7.27 -45.01 17.00
CA THR A 1069 6.50 -45.78 16.02
C THR A 1069 4.97 -45.72 16.20
N ALA A 1070 4.27 -45.13 15.23
CA ALA A 1070 2.80 -45.17 15.11
C ALA A 1070 2.24 -46.55 14.73
N LYS A 1071 2.87 -47.61 15.25
CA LYS A 1071 2.62 -49.03 14.92
C LYS A 1071 2.20 -49.85 16.14
N ASP A 1072 2.55 -49.40 17.35
CA ASP A 1072 2.44 -50.20 18.58
C ASP A 1072 1.37 -49.68 19.57
N ILE A 1073 0.86 -48.46 19.39
CA ILE A 1073 -0.22 -47.87 20.23
C ILE A 1073 -1.57 -48.61 20.02
N ASP A 1074 -1.71 -49.36 18.92
CA ASP A 1074 -2.82 -50.30 18.69
C ASP A 1074 -2.82 -51.52 19.65
N GLY A 1075 -1.79 -51.68 20.49
CA GLY A 1075 -1.43 -52.95 21.12
C GLY A 1075 -1.65 -53.14 22.63
N SER A 1076 -2.08 -52.15 23.43
CA SER A 1076 -2.42 -52.42 24.85
C SER A 1076 -3.26 -51.37 25.59
N SER A 1077 -4.58 -51.60 25.70
CA SER A 1077 -5.38 -51.35 26.92
C SER A 1077 -6.79 -51.93 26.74
N LEU A 1078 -7.38 -52.48 27.81
CA LEU A 1078 -8.64 -53.22 27.72
C LEU A 1078 -9.87 -52.31 27.87
N GLY A 1079 -10.88 -52.57 27.04
CA GLY A 1079 -12.26 -52.60 27.54
C GLY A 1079 -13.07 -51.29 27.53
N THR A 1080 -13.27 -50.66 26.38
CA THR A 1080 -14.61 -50.10 26.07
C THR A 1080 -14.87 -50.06 24.56
N SER A 1081 -16.05 -50.53 24.14
CA SER A 1081 -16.35 -50.85 22.74
C SER A 1081 -16.86 -49.65 21.93
N ALA A 1082 -16.00 -48.65 21.72
CA ALA A 1082 -16.21 -47.68 20.64
C ALA A 1082 -15.83 -48.32 19.30
N MET A 1083 -16.78 -48.44 18.37
CA MET A 1083 -16.50 -49.04 17.06
C MET A 1083 -15.42 -48.25 16.31
N ARG A 1084 -14.38 -48.96 15.84
CA ARG A 1084 -13.44 -48.44 14.84
C ARG A 1084 -14.14 -48.29 13.48
N MET A 1085 -14.96 -47.26 13.34
CA MET A 1085 -15.24 -46.70 12.03
C MET A 1085 -13.93 -46.15 11.46
N ARG A 1086 -13.24 -46.97 10.66
CA ARG A 1086 -12.44 -46.45 9.56
C ARG A 1086 -13.37 -45.54 8.77
N SER A 1087 -13.13 -44.23 8.82
CA SER A 1087 -13.77 -43.25 7.95
C SER A 1087 -13.28 -43.49 6.53
N ARG A 1088 -13.85 -44.52 5.90
CA ARG A 1088 -13.74 -44.79 4.47
C ARG A 1088 -14.14 -43.50 3.78
N GLY A 1089 -13.22 -42.88 3.04
CA GLY A 1089 -13.38 -41.53 2.46
C GLY A 1089 -14.63 -41.45 1.59
N SER A 1090 -15.74 -41.08 2.22
CA SER A 1090 -17.03 -40.98 1.55
C SER A 1090 -17.14 -39.59 0.95
N MET A 1091 -17.62 -39.51 -0.29
CA MET A 1091 -18.01 -38.23 -0.89
C MET A 1091 -18.98 -37.47 0.03
N ALA A 1092 -19.73 -38.13 0.91
CA ALA A 1092 -20.53 -37.46 1.94
C ALA A 1092 -19.71 -36.50 2.83
N SER A 1093 -18.47 -36.84 3.24
CA SER A 1093 -17.64 -35.94 4.07
C SER A 1093 -17.01 -34.80 3.26
N VAL A 1094 -16.75 -35.04 1.97
CA VAL A 1094 -16.28 -34.00 1.05
C VAL A 1094 -17.44 -33.04 0.72
N LEU A 1095 -18.66 -33.55 0.57
CA LEU A 1095 -19.89 -32.78 0.41
C LEU A 1095 -20.32 -32.07 1.70
N ASP A 1096 -20.04 -32.62 2.88
CA ASP A 1096 -20.20 -31.93 4.17
C ASP A 1096 -19.21 -30.75 4.26
N MET A 1097 -17.95 -30.93 3.84
CA MET A 1097 -16.97 -29.84 3.83
C MET A 1097 -17.26 -28.81 2.73
N MET A 1098 -17.63 -29.25 1.53
CA MET A 1098 -18.02 -28.37 0.41
C MET A 1098 -19.34 -27.65 0.69
N SER A 1099 -20.29 -28.24 1.41
CA SER A 1099 -21.47 -27.50 1.88
C SER A 1099 -21.14 -26.60 3.07
N LEU A 1100 -20.16 -26.94 3.91
CA LEU A 1100 -19.62 -25.99 4.90
C LEU A 1100 -18.84 -24.83 4.26
N THR A 1101 -18.31 -24.94 3.04
CA THR A 1101 -17.68 -23.80 2.32
C THR A 1101 -18.60 -23.10 1.31
N LEU A 1102 -19.62 -23.76 0.77
CA LEU A 1102 -20.56 -23.21 -0.23
C LEU A 1102 -21.95 -22.85 0.33
N ALA A 1103 -22.40 -23.52 1.40
CA ALA A 1103 -23.68 -23.23 2.07
C ALA A 1103 -23.51 -22.47 3.39
N VAL A 1104 -22.28 -22.32 3.91
CA VAL A 1104 -21.91 -21.12 4.70
C VAL A 1104 -21.70 -19.97 3.73
N MET A 1105 -22.78 -19.53 3.09
CA MET A 1105 -22.93 -18.10 2.87
C MET A 1105 -23.02 -17.48 4.28
N PRO A 1106 -22.03 -16.68 4.72
CA PRO A 1106 -22.11 -16.07 6.03
C PRO A 1106 -23.34 -15.18 6.06
N SER A 1107 -24.29 -15.45 6.97
CA SER A 1107 -25.44 -14.57 7.16
C SER A 1107 -24.91 -13.15 7.36
N SER A 1108 -25.38 -12.20 6.55
CA SER A 1108 -24.73 -10.88 6.36
C SER A 1108 -24.63 -10.02 7.63
N HIS A 1109 -25.21 -10.48 8.74
CA HIS A 1109 -25.14 -9.89 10.07
C HIS A 1109 -23.97 -10.40 10.95
N SER A 1110 -23.12 -11.33 10.46
CA SER A 1110 -22.01 -11.90 11.24
C SER A 1110 -20.66 -11.89 10.50
N ARG A 1111 -20.31 -10.76 9.86
CA ARG A 1111 -18.90 -10.50 9.49
C ARG A 1111 -18.08 -10.33 10.77
N GLY A 1112 -16.97 -11.05 10.88
CA GLY A 1112 -16.03 -10.90 12.01
C GLY A 1112 -15.10 -9.71 11.81
N ALA A 1113 -14.63 -9.09 12.90
CA ALA A 1113 -13.73 -7.93 12.86
C ALA A 1113 -12.33 -8.19 12.25
N VAL A 1114 -11.98 -9.46 12.00
CA VAL A 1114 -10.77 -9.89 11.28
C VAL A 1114 -11.16 -11.05 10.34
N PRO A 1115 -10.76 -11.04 9.05
CA PRO A 1115 -9.94 -10.04 8.39
C PRO A 1115 -10.65 -8.68 8.20
N ILE A 1116 -9.85 -7.61 8.23
CA ILE A 1116 -10.32 -6.25 7.94
C ILE A 1116 -10.61 -6.12 6.43
N GLU A 1117 -11.66 -5.39 6.06
CA GLU A 1117 -11.99 -5.07 4.67
C GLU A 1117 -11.08 -3.95 4.11
N THR A 1118 -10.65 -4.09 2.86
CA THR A 1118 -9.82 -3.12 2.13
C THR A 1118 -10.60 -2.46 0.99
N GLU A 1119 -10.05 -1.38 0.39
CA GLU A 1119 -10.59 -0.83 -0.87
C GLU A 1119 -10.11 -1.66 -2.09
N SER A 1120 -9.53 -2.86 -1.94
CA SER A 1120 -9.02 -3.65 -3.08
C SER A 1120 -10.14 -4.27 -3.92
N LEU A 1121 -9.87 -4.47 -5.22
CA LEU A 1121 -10.77 -5.13 -6.16
C LEU A 1121 -9.96 -6.04 -7.09
N ASP A 1122 -10.07 -7.34 -6.89
CA ASP A 1122 -9.66 -8.33 -7.89
C ASP A 1122 -10.63 -8.33 -9.07
N ASP A 1123 -10.10 -8.18 -10.29
CA ASP A 1123 -10.87 -8.09 -11.53
C ASP A 1123 -11.19 -9.44 -12.17
N LEU A 1124 -10.89 -10.55 -11.47
CA LEU A 1124 -11.30 -11.90 -11.80
C LEU A 1124 -12.51 -12.32 -10.95
N THR A 1125 -12.45 -12.14 -9.63
CA THR A 1125 -13.59 -12.39 -8.73
C THR A 1125 -14.70 -11.33 -8.85
N ALA A 1126 -14.33 -10.05 -8.82
CA ALA A 1126 -15.28 -8.93 -8.71
C ALA A 1126 -15.44 -8.18 -10.05
N THR A 1127 -15.34 -8.88 -11.18
CA THR A 1127 -15.40 -8.30 -12.54
C THR A 1127 -16.60 -7.35 -12.75
N GLU A 1128 -17.78 -7.69 -12.23
CA GLU A 1128 -18.98 -6.84 -12.36
C GLU A 1128 -18.88 -5.53 -11.56
N ARG A 1129 -18.14 -5.50 -10.45
CA ARG A 1129 -17.85 -4.31 -9.66
C ARG A 1129 -16.73 -3.49 -10.32
N ALA A 1130 -15.68 -4.15 -10.81
CA ALA A 1130 -14.61 -3.53 -11.60
C ALA A 1130 -15.17 -2.79 -12.85
N ALA A 1131 -16.12 -3.40 -13.56
CA ALA A 1131 -16.82 -2.81 -14.70
C ALA A 1131 -17.66 -1.58 -14.36
N ARG A 1132 -18.07 -1.42 -13.09
CA ARG A 1132 -18.83 -0.27 -12.58
C ARG A 1132 -17.92 0.81 -11.99
N THR A 1133 -16.71 0.48 -11.56
CA THR A 1133 -15.69 1.45 -11.12
C THR A 1133 -14.98 2.10 -12.31
N HIS A 1134 -15.64 3.08 -12.93
CA HIS A 1134 -15.04 3.94 -13.95
C HIS A 1134 -15.23 5.43 -13.56
N PRO A 1135 -14.25 6.32 -13.80
CA PRO A 1135 -14.39 7.76 -13.53
C PRO A 1135 -15.57 8.42 -14.24
N ASP A 1136 -15.94 7.87 -15.39
CA ASP A 1136 -17.02 8.35 -16.25
C ASP A 1136 -18.29 7.47 -16.16
N ALA A 1137 -18.36 6.57 -15.17
CA ALA A 1137 -19.59 5.81 -14.86
C ALA A 1137 -20.67 6.72 -14.25
N PRO A 1138 -21.97 6.49 -14.54
CA PRO A 1138 -23.06 7.26 -13.92
C PRO A 1138 -23.02 7.20 -12.38
N PRO A 1139 -23.22 8.32 -11.65
CA PRO A 1139 -23.13 8.35 -10.19
C PRO A 1139 -24.22 7.55 -9.47
N HIS A 1140 -25.24 7.07 -10.19
CA HIS A 1140 -26.39 6.35 -9.63
C HIS A 1140 -26.67 5.03 -10.36
N LEU A 1141 -25.62 4.26 -10.66
CA LEU A 1141 -25.80 2.84 -11.00
C LEU A 1141 -26.47 2.12 -9.82
N PRO A 1142 -27.56 1.35 -10.03
CA PRO A 1142 -28.20 0.59 -8.95
C PRO A 1142 -27.23 -0.46 -8.41
N ALA A 1143 -27.41 -0.85 -7.14
CA ALA A 1143 -26.65 -1.94 -6.54
C ALA A 1143 -26.70 -3.22 -7.40
N LEU A 1144 -25.70 -4.09 -7.26
CA LEU A 1144 -25.76 -5.41 -7.88
C LEU A 1144 -26.97 -6.17 -7.30
N PRO A 1145 -27.72 -6.92 -8.12
CA PRO A 1145 -28.89 -7.68 -7.66
C PRO A 1145 -28.51 -8.92 -6.82
N PHE A 1146 -27.21 -9.22 -6.73
CA PHE A 1146 -26.62 -10.29 -5.93
C PHE A 1146 -25.48 -9.73 -5.07
N GLY A 1147 -25.05 -10.49 -4.06
CA GLY A 1147 -23.82 -10.20 -3.33
C GLY A 1147 -22.62 -10.20 -4.28
N ASP A 1148 -21.62 -9.40 -3.99
CA ASP A 1148 -20.31 -9.57 -4.63
C ASP A 1148 -19.63 -10.80 -4.02
N HIS A 1149 -19.14 -11.72 -4.86
CA HIS A 1149 -18.44 -12.90 -4.37
C HIS A 1149 -17.21 -12.54 -3.50
N ALA A 1150 -16.59 -11.38 -3.71
CA ALA A 1150 -15.54 -10.87 -2.82
C ALA A 1150 -16.07 -10.53 -1.40
N ASP A 1151 -17.28 -9.95 -1.31
CA ASP A 1151 -17.97 -9.62 -0.06
C ASP A 1151 -18.51 -10.87 0.66
N GLU A 1152 -18.84 -11.94 -0.07
CA GLU A 1152 -19.23 -13.26 0.46
C GLU A 1152 -18.01 -14.03 0.99
N MET A 1153 -16.88 -13.98 0.26
CA MET A 1153 -15.62 -14.66 0.62
C MET A 1153 -14.74 -13.91 1.62
N ALA A 1154 -15.13 -12.72 2.06
CA ALA A 1154 -14.34 -11.88 2.95
C ALA A 1154 -13.90 -12.60 4.24
N GLY A 1155 -14.77 -13.45 4.82
CA GLY A 1155 -14.45 -14.23 6.02
C GLY A 1155 -13.56 -15.47 5.80
N ILE A 1156 -13.18 -15.78 4.56
CA ILE A 1156 -12.52 -17.05 4.20
C ILE A 1156 -11.03 -16.80 3.89
N LEU A 1157 -10.15 -17.28 4.78
CA LEU A 1157 -8.69 -17.13 4.69
C LEU A 1157 -7.98 -18.34 4.04
N TYR A 1158 -8.59 -18.92 3.01
CA TYR A 1158 -7.85 -19.76 2.07
C TYR A 1158 -7.14 -18.91 1.02
N ALA A 1159 -6.12 -19.50 0.39
CA ALA A 1159 -5.33 -18.86 -0.65
C ALA A 1159 -6.22 -18.47 -1.85
N PRO A 1160 -5.98 -17.32 -2.50
CA PRO A 1160 -6.85 -16.81 -3.57
C PRO A 1160 -6.96 -17.78 -4.75
N GLU A 1161 -5.95 -18.63 -4.97
CA GLU A 1161 -5.94 -19.65 -6.03
C GLU A 1161 -6.89 -20.82 -5.74
N LEU A 1162 -7.02 -21.21 -4.47
CA LEU A 1162 -7.94 -22.25 -4.01
C LEU A 1162 -9.41 -21.74 -3.98
N LEU A 1163 -9.59 -20.42 -3.95
CA LEU A 1163 -10.87 -19.73 -3.97
C LEU A 1163 -11.23 -19.13 -5.33
N ALA A 1164 -10.37 -19.30 -6.35
CA ALA A 1164 -10.53 -18.64 -7.64
C ALA A 1164 -11.80 -19.15 -8.36
N PRO A 1165 -12.83 -18.30 -8.59
CA PRO A 1165 -14.04 -18.70 -9.29
C PRO A 1165 -13.79 -18.85 -10.80
N PRO A 1166 -14.70 -19.50 -11.54
CA PRO A 1166 -14.71 -19.41 -13.00
C PRO A 1166 -14.85 -17.93 -13.42
N PRO A 1167 -13.94 -17.40 -14.26
CA PRO A 1167 -13.86 -15.98 -14.53
C PRO A 1167 -15.04 -15.48 -15.38
N ILE A 1168 -15.41 -14.23 -15.18
CA ILE A 1168 -16.41 -13.53 -15.98
C ILE A 1168 -15.70 -12.85 -17.16
N ILE A 1169 -16.20 -13.09 -18.39
CA ILE A 1169 -15.71 -12.46 -19.62
C ILE A 1169 -16.19 -11.01 -19.65
N TRP A 1170 -15.28 -10.05 -19.81
CA TRP A 1170 -15.57 -8.62 -19.79
C TRP A 1170 -15.57 -8.03 -21.21
N LEU A 1171 -16.76 -7.91 -21.79
CA LEU A 1171 -16.97 -7.38 -23.13
C LEU A 1171 -17.02 -5.84 -23.15
N PRO A 1172 -16.50 -5.18 -24.21
CA PRO A 1172 -16.64 -3.74 -24.40
C PRO A 1172 -18.09 -3.36 -24.74
N ASN A 1173 -18.58 -2.24 -24.21
CA ASN A 1173 -19.90 -1.71 -24.57
C ASN A 1173 -19.88 -1.06 -25.96
N ASP A 1174 -20.83 -1.43 -26.80
CA ASP A 1174 -20.95 -0.96 -28.18
C ASP A 1174 -22.31 -0.28 -28.44
N SER A 1175 -22.37 0.54 -29.49
CA SER A 1175 -23.59 1.25 -29.87
C SER A 1175 -24.55 0.42 -30.74
N ALA A 1176 -24.09 -0.67 -31.35
CA ALA A 1176 -24.93 -1.59 -32.13
C ALA A 1176 -25.68 -2.60 -31.24
N GLY A 1177 -25.21 -2.83 -30.01
CA GLY A 1177 -25.74 -3.80 -29.06
C GLY A 1177 -25.18 -5.22 -29.24
N ILE A 1178 -24.12 -5.39 -30.03
CA ILE A 1178 -23.56 -6.70 -30.37
C ILE A 1178 -22.84 -7.34 -29.19
N ALA A 1179 -22.27 -6.55 -28.28
CA ALA A 1179 -21.77 -7.06 -27.00
C ALA A 1179 -22.91 -7.61 -26.11
N LYS A 1180 -24.17 -7.21 -26.33
CA LYS A 1180 -25.34 -7.72 -25.59
C LYS A 1180 -25.85 -9.04 -26.17
N SER A 1181 -25.84 -9.21 -27.50
CA SER A 1181 -26.09 -10.51 -28.10
C SER A 1181 -24.98 -11.51 -27.76
N GLU A 1182 -23.71 -11.09 -27.80
CA GLU A 1182 -22.60 -11.99 -27.50
C GLU A 1182 -22.55 -12.37 -26.02
N ALA A 1183 -22.81 -11.43 -25.09
CA ALA A 1183 -22.95 -11.76 -23.67
C ALA A 1183 -24.10 -12.75 -23.41
N TYR A 1184 -25.22 -12.61 -24.14
CA TYR A 1184 -26.34 -13.54 -24.06
C TYR A 1184 -25.99 -14.92 -24.64
N ASP A 1185 -25.31 -14.99 -25.78
CA ASP A 1185 -24.95 -16.26 -26.43
C ASP A 1185 -23.84 -17.02 -25.65
N LEU A 1186 -22.86 -16.30 -25.11
CA LEU A 1186 -21.88 -16.83 -24.14
C LEU A 1186 -22.58 -17.45 -22.93
N GLN A 1187 -23.54 -16.74 -22.33
CA GLN A 1187 -24.29 -17.23 -21.17
C GLN A 1187 -25.23 -18.39 -21.52
N ARG A 1188 -25.92 -18.32 -22.67
CA ARG A 1188 -27.02 -19.22 -23.04
C ARG A 1188 -26.55 -20.52 -23.69
N TYR A 1189 -25.53 -20.47 -24.53
CA TYR A 1189 -25.04 -21.62 -25.30
C TYR A 1189 -23.68 -22.13 -24.84
N HIS A 1190 -22.78 -21.22 -24.43
CA HIS A 1190 -21.46 -21.64 -23.92
C HIS A 1190 -21.45 -21.89 -22.41
N GLY A 1191 -22.41 -21.35 -21.65
CA GLY A 1191 -22.44 -21.44 -20.19
C GLY A 1191 -21.39 -20.57 -19.49
N LEU A 1192 -20.80 -19.62 -20.22
CA LEU A 1192 -19.77 -18.70 -19.74
C LEU A 1192 -20.43 -17.40 -19.27
N LYS A 1193 -20.18 -16.98 -18.02
CA LYS A 1193 -20.66 -15.68 -17.53
C LYS A 1193 -19.95 -14.56 -18.29
N ALA A 1194 -20.71 -13.59 -18.78
CA ALA A 1194 -20.19 -12.39 -19.43
C ALA A 1194 -20.79 -11.13 -18.81
N THR A 1195 -19.99 -10.06 -18.70
CA THR A 1195 -20.41 -8.73 -18.27
C THR A 1195 -19.94 -7.68 -19.27
N ILE A 1196 -20.65 -6.54 -19.31
CA ILE A 1196 -20.43 -5.47 -20.29
C ILE A 1196 -19.95 -4.23 -19.55
N ASP A 1197 -18.91 -3.59 -20.10
CA ASP A 1197 -18.33 -2.34 -19.59
C ASP A 1197 -19.38 -1.23 -19.41
N VAL A 1198 -19.37 -0.49 -18.31
CA VAL A 1198 -20.50 0.41 -17.96
C VAL A 1198 -20.26 1.86 -18.43
N ARG A 1199 -19.61 2.02 -19.59
CA ARG A 1199 -19.37 3.35 -20.22
C ARG A 1199 -20.62 3.92 -20.87
N SER A 1200 -20.71 5.26 -20.85
CA SER A 1200 -21.64 6.05 -21.65
C SER A 1200 -21.46 5.75 -23.15
N GLN A 1201 -22.57 5.71 -23.90
CA GLN A 1201 -22.54 5.40 -25.34
C GLN A 1201 -21.86 6.51 -26.16
N ASP A 1202 -21.81 7.74 -25.64
CA ASP A 1202 -21.13 8.89 -26.25
C ASP A 1202 -19.60 8.71 -26.32
N ASP A 1203 -19.02 7.93 -25.40
CA ASP A 1203 -17.58 7.62 -25.39
C ASP A 1203 -17.21 6.64 -26.54
N ALA A 1204 -18.18 5.86 -27.03
CA ALA A 1204 -18.01 4.98 -28.18
C ALA A 1204 -18.09 5.73 -29.52
N SER A 1205 -18.83 6.85 -29.59
CA SER A 1205 -18.97 7.67 -30.81
C SER A 1205 -17.90 8.76 -30.94
N SER A 1206 -17.40 9.32 -29.83
CA SER A 1206 -16.52 10.51 -29.86
C SER A 1206 -15.08 10.29 -30.33
N LYS A 1207 -14.64 9.05 -30.60
CA LYS A 1207 -13.21 8.72 -30.83
C LYS A 1207 -12.70 9.03 -32.25
N ARG A 1208 -12.74 10.32 -32.60
CA ARG A 1208 -12.14 11.00 -33.76
C ARG A 1208 -12.64 10.61 -35.16
N SER A 1209 -13.40 11.53 -35.76
CA SER A 1209 -13.06 11.98 -37.12
C SER A 1209 -11.65 12.63 -37.07
N PRO A 1210 -10.74 12.34 -38.03
CA PRO A 1210 -9.34 12.76 -37.96
C PRO A 1210 -9.15 14.24 -38.35
N ARG A 1211 -9.55 15.14 -37.44
CA ARG A 1211 -9.18 16.57 -37.34
C ARG A 1211 -8.72 17.20 -38.66
N GLN A 1212 -9.68 17.42 -39.56
CA GLN A 1212 -9.49 18.08 -40.84
C GLN A 1212 -8.69 19.39 -40.63
N ARG A 1213 -7.53 19.52 -41.30
CA ARG A 1213 -6.70 20.73 -41.22
C ARG A 1213 -7.37 21.87 -41.99
N GLY A 1214 -8.32 22.55 -41.36
CA GLY A 1214 -8.69 23.90 -41.77
C GLY A 1214 -7.47 24.80 -41.68
N GLY A 1215 -7.17 25.53 -42.75
CA GLY A 1215 -6.05 26.46 -42.80
C GLY A 1215 -6.42 27.83 -42.24
N SER A 1216 -5.53 28.39 -41.43
CA SER A 1216 -5.46 29.79 -41.01
C SER A 1216 -4.03 30.10 -40.59
#